data_AF-A0A093J2G7-F1
#
_entry.id   AF-A0A093J2G7-F1
#
_cell.length_a   1.000
_cell.length_b   1.000
_cell.length_c   1.000
_cell.angle_alpha   90.00
_cell.angle_beta   90.00
_cell.angle_gamma   90.00
#
_symmetry.space_group_name_H-M   'P 1'
#
loop_
_entity.id
_entity.type
_entity.pdbx_description
1 polymer ?
#
loop_
_entity_poly.entity_id
_entity_poly.type
_entity_poly.pdbx_seq_one_letter_code
_entity_poly.pdbx_strand_id
1 'polypeptide(L)'
;RYCLFYNRLKNIEQNEGGLDKFSKSYKTFGVNQFVDGGVYCKEWAPGAEAVFLTGDFNGWNTFSHPYKKIEHGKWELFIPPGQDGYPPVPHGSKLKVVIRAQNGELLYRISPWARYVVRDEDKVNYDWVFWNPPRSYIRRHPSPKRLKSLRIYESHVGIASPEGKIASYKNFTYNVLPRIKDLGYNCVQLMAIMEHAYYASFGYQVTSFFAASSRYGTPDDLKEMIDVAHSMGITVLLDVVHSHASKNSEDGLNKFDGTDSCFFHSGPKGTHQLWDSRLFDYANWEVLRFLLSNLRMWIEDYGFDGFRFDGVTSMLYHNHGIGTGFSGDYNEYFGLHVDEDALCYLMLANYMINLLHPECITIAEDVSGMPALCRPVTEAGGGFDYRLAMAIPDKWIQIIKELKDEDWNMGNIVYTLTNRRHEEKYIAYAESHDQALVGDKTLAFRLMDAEMYTNMSVFSPFTPVIDRGIQLHKMIRLITHALGGDSYLNFMGNEFGHPEWLDFPRKGNNESYHYARRQFNLTDDHLLRYRFLNAFDRDMNKLEERFGWLASPPAFVSEKHESNKVIAFERAGLIFIFNFHPQQSYVDYRVGCLFKYKILLDSDAPEYGGHQRLDHSTEYFSEEYPHNYRQNSLMV
;
A
#
# COMPACT_ATOMS: atom_id res chain seq x y z
N ARG A 1 -22.28 -2.21 -17.05
CA ARG A 1 -20.83 -2.06 -16.72
C ARG A 1 -19.95 -1.72 -17.92
N TYR A 2 -19.54 -2.66 -18.80
CA TYR A 2 -18.61 -2.29 -19.91
C TYR A 2 -19.15 -1.19 -20.83
N CYS A 3 -20.46 -1.21 -21.17
CA CYS A 3 -21.08 -0.11 -21.92
C CYS A 3 -21.00 1.25 -21.18
N LEU A 4 -21.12 1.26 -19.85
CA LEU A 4 -20.99 2.47 -19.05
C LEU A 4 -19.55 3.03 -19.14
N PHE A 5 -18.55 2.16 -18.95
CA PHE A 5 -17.14 2.50 -19.15
C PHE A 5 -16.89 3.07 -20.55
N TYR A 6 -17.30 2.35 -21.59
CA TYR A 6 -17.07 2.75 -22.98
C TYR A 6 -17.72 4.09 -23.31
N ASN A 7 -18.95 4.33 -22.85
CA ASN A 7 -19.63 5.61 -23.04
C ASN A 7 -18.92 6.75 -22.31
N ARG A 8 -18.42 6.54 -21.08
CA ARG A 8 -17.64 7.55 -20.36
C ARG A 8 -16.31 7.85 -21.06
N LEU A 9 -15.58 6.81 -21.47
CA LEU A 9 -14.33 6.95 -22.20
C LEU A 9 -14.53 7.75 -23.49
N LYS A 10 -15.51 7.36 -24.31
CA LYS A 10 -15.86 8.07 -25.55
C LYS A 10 -16.21 9.54 -25.30
N ASN A 11 -16.97 9.83 -24.24
CA ASN A 11 -17.29 11.21 -23.88
C ASN A 11 -16.03 12.00 -23.49
N ILE A 12 -15.06 11.39 -22.79
CA ILE A 12 -13.80 12.05 -22.45
C ILE A 12 -12.98 12.31 -23.72
N GLU A 13 -12.93 11.35 -24.64
CA GLU A 13 -12.26 11.52 -25.93
C GLU A 13 -12.85 12.68 -26.74
N GLN A 14 -14.18 12.76 -26.82
CA GLN A 14 -14.87 13.77 -27.61
C GLN A 14 -14.80 15.18 -27.00
N ASN A 15 -14.91 15.31 -25.68
CA ASN A 15 -15.09 16.62 -25.03
C ASN A 15 -13.82 17.18 -24.40
N GLU A 16 -12.83 16.33 -24.06
CA GLU A 16 -11.65 16.74 -23.29
C GLU A 16 -10.34 16.52 -24.04
N GLY A 17 -10.39 15.91 -25.24
CA GLY A 17 -9.21 15.54 -26.00
C GLY A 17 -8.53 14.27 -25.49
N GLY A 18 -9.30 13.36 -24.91
CA GLY A 18 -8.83 12.05 -24.43
C GLY A 18 -8.26 12.05 -23.02
N LEU A 19 -7.98 10.84 -22.51
CA LEU A 19 -7.48 10.63 -21.15
C LEU A 19 -6.16 11.33 -20.87
N ASP A 20 -5.28 11.47 -21.87
CA ASP A 20 -3.98 12.15 -21.68
C ASP A 20 -4.16 13.62 -21.28
N LYS A 21 -5.03 14.35 -21.97
CA LYS A 21 -5.30 15.76 -21.67
C LYS A 21 -6.18 15.90 -20.43
N PHE A 22 -7.20 15.05 -20.28
CA PHE A 22 -8.11 15.07 -19.14
C PHE A 22 -7.37 14.89 -17.80
N SER A 23 -6.44 13.94 -17.74
CA SER A 23 -5.65 13.63 -16.54
C SER A 23 -4.52 14.62 -16.24
N LYS A 24 -4.22 15.58 -17.12
CA LYS A 24 -3.26 16.66 -16.86
C LYS A 24 -3.91 17.91 -16.25
N SER A 25 -5.14 17.80 -15.76
CA SER A 25 -5.89 18.96 -15.27
C SER A 25 -5.23 19.62 -14.05
N TYR A 26 -4.43 18.89 -13.27
CA TYR A 26 -3.61 19.43 -12.18
C TYR A 26 -2.61 20.51 -12.62
N LYS A 27 -2.26 20.61 -13.91
CA LYS A 27 -1.42 21.68 -14.47
C LYS A 27 -2.17 23.00 -14.67
N THR A 28 -3.49 22.98 -14.47
CA THR A 28 -4.35 24.16 -14.70
C THR A 28 -5.23 24.48 -13.50
N PHE A 29 -5.71 23.47 -12.77
CA PHE A 29 -6.42 23.63 -11.50
C PHE A 29 -5.44 23.87 -10.35
N GLY A 30 -5.93 24.48 -9.26
CA GLY A 30 -5.09 24.99 -8.18
C GLY A 30 -4.41 26.29 -8.57
N VAL A 31 -3.19 26.50 -8.09
CA VAL A 31 -2.39 27.71 -8.35
C VAL A 31 -1.14 27.31 -9.12
N ASN A 32 -1.01 27.81 -10.34
CA ASN A 32 0.06 27.46 -11.26
C ASN A 32 0.75 28.74 -11.75
N GLN A 33 2.09 28.75 -11.68
CA GLN A 33 2.86 29.85 -12.26
C GLN A 33 3.12 29.61 -13.75
N PHE A 34 2.89 30.62 -14.57
CA PHE A 34 3.24 30.63 -15.99
C PHE A 34 4.69 31.06 -16.23
N VAL A 35 5.18 30.77 -17.44
CA VAL A 35 6.56 31.06 -17.87
C VAL A 35 6.88 32.56 -17.84
N ASP A 36 5.87 33.41 -18.04
CA ASP A 36 5.98 34.87 -17.98
C ASP A 36 6.00 35.43 -16.54
N GLY A 37 5.91 34.56 -15.54
CA GLY A 37 5.92 34.92 -14.12
C GLY A 37 4.53 35.14 -13.52
N GLY A 38 3.48 35.24 -14.34
CA GLY A 38 2.10 35.39 -13.88
C GLY A 38 1.58 34.13 -13.18
N VAL A 39 0.56 34.29 -12.35
CA VAL A 39 -0.06 33.16 -11.62
C VAL A 39 -1.49 32.96 -12.11
N TYR A 40 -1.76 31.78 -12.65
CA TYR A 40 -3.09 31.35 -13.04
C TYR A 40 -3.66 30.41 -11.98
N CYS A 41 -4.86 30.74 -11.53
CA CYS A 41 -5.58 29.97 -10.53
C CYS A 41 -6.89 29.48 -11.13
N LYS A 42 -7.27 28.24 -10.82
CA LYS A 42 -8.56 27.70 -11.20
C LYS A 42 -9.11 26.71 -10.19
N GLU A 43 -10.38 26.89 -9.83
CA GLU A 43 -11.08 26.06 -8.86
C GLU A 43 -12.44 25.61 -9.41
N TRP A 44 -12.94 24.47 -8.90
CA TRP A 44 -14.29 24.01 -9.16
C TRP A 44 -15.12 24.11 -7.88
N ALA A 45 -16.07 25.04 -7.87
CA ALA A 45 -16.90 25.35 -6.71
C ALA A 45 -18.30 25.77 -7.19
N PRO A 46 -19.11 24.81 -7.69
CA PRO A 46 -20.36 25.12 -8.37
C PRO A 46 -21.40 25.77 -7.43
N GLY A 47 -21.42 25.40 -6.15
CA GLY A 47 -22.30 25.96 -5.13
C GLY A 47 -21.89 27.34 -4.60
N ALA A 48 -20.68 27.81 -4.93
CA ALA A 48 -20.19 29.10 -4.48
C ALA A 48 -20.96 30.28 -5.12
N GLU A 49 -21.22 31.31 -4.32
CA GLU A 49 -21.73 32.59 -4.80
C GLU A 49 -20.59 33.45 -5.38
N ALA A 50 -19.44 33.46 -4.71
CA ALA A 50 -18.21 34.11 -5.16
C ALA A 50 -16.98 33.38 -4.62
N VAL A 51 -15.86 33.49 -5.34
CA VAL A 51 -14.57 32.85 -4.99
C VAL A 51 -13.46 33.90 -5.03
N PHE A 52 -12.56 33.88 -4.05
CA PHE A 52 -11.43 34.80 -3.94
C PHE A 52 -10.15 34.05 -3.54
N LEU A 53 -8.98 34.61 -3.87
CA LEU A 53 -7.70 34.15 -3.35
C LEU A 53 -7.22 35.13 -2.27
N THR A 54 -6.74 34.59 -1.15
CA THR A 54 -6.11 35.38 -0.09
C THR A 54 -4.88 34.68 0.46
N GLY A 55 -3.97 35.44 1.06
CA GLY A 55 -2.78 34.88 1.69
C GLY A 55 -1.76 35.94 2.07
N ASP A 56 -0.54 35.51 2.39
CA ASP A 56 0.52 36.43 2.81
C ASP A 56 0.82 37.48 1.72
N PHE A 57 0.76 37.08 0.44
CA PHE A 57 1.08 37.91 -0.72
C PHE A 57 0.19 39.16 -0.88
N ASN A 58 -1.01 39.16 -0.30
CA ASN A 58 -1.95 40.28 -0.37
C ASN A 58 -2.33 40.83 1.00
N GLY A 59 -1.54 40.53 2.03
CA GLY A 59 -1.81 40.93 3.42
C GLY A 59 -3.11 40.36 3.97
N TRP A 60 -3.49 39.16 3.54
CA TRP A 60 -4.73 38.48 3.91
C TRP A 60 -6.02 39.23 3.56
N ASN A 61 -5.98 40.14 2.57
CA ASN A 61 -7.17 40.85 2.11
C ASN A 61 -8.11 39.92 1.33
N THR A 62 -9.21 39.54 1.99
CA THR A 62 -10.22 38.58 1.53
C THR A 62 -10.77 38.83 0.12
N PHE A 63 -11.00 40.09 -0.27
CA PHE A 63 -11.77 40.41 -1.48
C PHE A 63 -10.93 40.98 -2.62
N SER A 64 -9.64 41.22 -2.39
CA SER A 64 -8.75 41.90 -3.34
C SER A 64 -8.51 41.14 -4.65
N HIS A 65 -8.61 39.80 -4.64
CA HIS A 65 -8.33 38.95 -5.79
C HIS A 65 -9.54 38.03 -6.12
N PRO A 66 -10.63 38.58 -6.68
CA PRO A 66 -11.81 37.81 -7.04
C PRO A 66 -11.56 36.93 -8.27
N TYR A 67 -12.03 35.68 -8.22
CA TYR A 67 -12.10 34.83 -9.39
C TYR A 67 -13.29 35.23 -10.27
N LYS A 68 -13.14 35.05 -11.57
CA LYS A 68 -14.21 35.12 -12.55
C LYS A 68 -14.90 33.76 -12.65
N LYS A 69 -16.22 33.74 -12.48
CA LYS A 69 -17.04 32.54 -12.75
C LYS A 69 -17.01 32.24 -14.25
N ILE A 70 -16.77 30.97 -14.58
CA ILE A 70 -16.86 30.45 -15.94
C ILE A 70 -17.89 29.31 -15.99
N GLU A 71 -18.05 28.70 -17.16
CA GLU A 71 -19.02 27.64 -17.38
C GLU A 71 -18.80 26.44 -16.44
N HIS A 72 -19.87 25.68 -16.20
CA HIS A 72 -19.88 24.46 -15.38
C HIS A 72 -19.41 24.65 -13.92
N GLY A 73 -19.59 25.85 -13.35
CA GLY A 73 -19.31 26.11 -11.94
C GLY A 73 -17.82 26.18 -11.60
N LYS A 74 -16.98 26.38 -12.62
CA LYS A 74 -15.55 26.63 -12.46
C LYS A 74 -15.29 28.12 -12.27
N TRP A 75 -14.14 28.44 -11.71
CA TRP A 75 -13.72 29.79 -11.38
C TRP A 75 -12.26 29.96 -11.77
N GLU A 76 -11.90 31.06 -12.43
CA GLU A 76 -10.51 31.35 -12.80
C GLU A 76 -10.06 32.74 -12.37
N LEU A 77 -8.77 32.87 -12.06
CA LEU A 77 -8.11 34.12 -11.71
C LEU A 77 -6.74 34.16 -12.38
N PHE A 78 -6.37 35.30 -12.93
CA PHE A 78 -5.01 35.56 -13.40
C PHE A 78 -4.43 36.74 -12.63
N ILE A 79 -3.30 36.52 -11.97
CA ILE A 79 -2.53 37.54 -11.27
C ILE A 79 -1.32 37.86 -12.14
N PRO A 80 -1.18 39.12 -12.62
CA PRO A 80 -0.07 39.49 -13.48
C PRO A 80 1.28 39.36 -12.74
N PRO A 81 2.40 39.24 -13.48
CA PRO A 81 3.74 39.23 -12.88
C PRO A 81 3.99 40.48 -12.03
N GLY A 82 4.81 40.35 -10.99
CA GLY A 82 5.24 41.49 -10.20
C GLY A 82 5.99 42.52 -11.06
N GLN A 83 5.84 43.81 -10.77
CA GLN A 83 6.56 44.88 -11.49
C GLN A 83 8.09 44.78 -11.37
N ASP A 84 8.55 44.08 -10.33
CA ASP A 84 9.93 43.74 -10.00
C ASP A 84 10.43 42.46 -10.71
N GLY A 85 9.59 41.81 -11.51
CA GLY A 85 9.91 40.57 -12.22
C GLY A 85 9.82 39.30 -11.36
N TYR A 86 9.43 39.42 -10.09
CA TYR A 86 9.24 38.28 -9.20
C TYR A 86 7.81 37.70 -9.33
N PRO A 87 7.62 36.41 -8.95
CA PRO A 87 6.30 35.82 -8.87
C PRO A 87 5.40 36.65 -7.92
N PRO A 88 4.15 36.97 -8.30
CA PRO A 88 3.25 37.75 -7.44
C PRO A 88 2.87 36.99 -6.16
N VAL A 89 3.05 35.67 -6.15
CA VAL A 89 2.91 34.82 -4.97
C VAL A 89 4.27 34.17 -4.70
N PRO A 90 5.01 34.59 -3.66
CA PRO A 90 6.31 34.01 -3.34
C PRO A 90 6.21 32.54 -2.93
N HIS A 91 7.23 31.74 -3.28
CA HIS A 91 7.36 30.39 -2.75
C HIS A 91 7.35 30.39 -1.22
N GLY A 92 6.60 29.46 -0.61
CA GLY A 92 6.50 29.34 0.84
C GLY A 92 5.41 30.21 1.47
N SER A 93 4.79 31.11 0.70
CA SER A 93 3.67 31.92 1.20
C SER A 93 2.46 31.07 1.53
N LYS A 94 1.76 31.40 2.62
CA LYS A 94 0.50 30.78 3.00
C LYS A 94 -0.64 31.36 2.18
N LEU A 95 -1.55 30.49 1.75
CA LEU A 95 -2.70 30.80 0.90
C LEU A 95 -3.98 30.19 1.47
N LYS A 96 -5.13 30.79 1.14
CA LYS A 96 -6.47 30.20 1.28
C LYS A 96 -7.33 30.61 0.09
N VAL A 97 -8.21 29.70 -0.34
CA VAL A 97 -9.35 30.03 -1.18
C VAL A 97 -10.47 30.50 -0.26
N VAL A 98 -11.08 31.65 -0.56
CA VAL A 98 -12.24 32.14 0.16
C VAL A 98 -13.48 31.88 -0.69
N ILE A 99 -14.43 31.16 -0.13
CA ILE A 99 -15.73 30.90 -0.74
C ILE A 99 -16.77 31.73 -0.02
N ARG A 100 -17.50 32.58 -0.75
CA ARG A 100 -18.77 33.12 -0.25
C ARG A 100 -19.87 32.12 -0.59
N ALA A 101 -20.43 31.48 0.42
CA ALA A 101 -21.54 30.55 0.26
C ALA A 101 -22.86 31.30 -0.02
N GLN A 102 -23.89 30.58 -0.52
CA GLN A 102 -25.19 31.17 -0.88
C GLN A 102 -25.91 31.84 0.30
N ASN A 103 -25.59 31.45 1.53
CA ASN A 103 -26.12 32.04 2.76
C ASN A 103 -25.35 33.32 3.19
N GLY A 104 -24.36 33.78 2.41
CA GLY A 104 -23.50 34.92 2.70
C GLY A 104 -22.30 34.62 3.60
N GLU A 105 -22.15 33.38 4.09
CA GLU A 105 -21.02 32.97 4.94
C GLU A 105 -19.71 32.97 4.15
N LEU A 106 -18.62 33.43 4.79
CA LEU A 106 -17.28 33.39 4.23
C LEU A 106 -16.52 32.18 4.77
N LEU A 107 -16.18 31.27 3.88
CA LEU A 107 -15.52 30.01 4.18
C LEU A 107 -14.08 30.07 3.69
N TYR A 108 -13.12 29.81 4.59
CA TYR A 108 -11.71 29.71 4.23
C TYR A 108 -11.37 28.24 3.99
N ARG A 109 -10.80 27.94 2.83
CA ARG A 109 -10.53 26.59 2.36
C ARG A 109 -9.11 26.46 1.83
N ILE A 110 -8.56 25.26 1.96
CA ILE A 110 -7.40 24.83 1.19
C ILE A 110 -7.88 24.45 -0.21
N SER A 111 -7.12 24.80 -1.24
CA SER A 111 -7.41 24.34 -2.60
C SER A 111 -7.43 22.79 -2.64
N PRO A 112 -8.43 22.15 -3.26
CA PRO A 112 -8.44 20.70 -3.51
C PRO A 112 -7.17 20.21 -4.21
N TRP A 113 -6.50 21.11 -4.94
CA TRP A 113 -5.32 20.86 -5.76
C TRP A 113 -4.02 21.34 -5.09
N ALA A 114 -4.07 21.68 -3.80
CA ALA A 114 -2.89 22.10 -3.04
C ALA A 114 -1.78 21.06 -3.10
N ARG A 115 -0.55 21.52 -3.37
CA ARG A 115 0.65 20.68 -3.54
C ARG A 115 1.42 20.46 -2.25
N TYR A 116 1.21 21.34 -1.28
CA TYR A 116 1.87 21.29 0.00
C TYR A 116 1.05 22.06 1.03
N VAL A 117 0.88 21.47 2.20
CA VAL A 117 0.20 22.09 3.33
C VAL A 117 1.03 21.78 4.56
N VAL A 118 1.05 22.67 5.56
CA VAL A 118 1.85 22.48 6.77
C VAL A 118 1.02 22.82 8.00
N ARG A 119 1.37 22.23 9.14
CA ARG A 119 0.76 22.56 10.43
C ARG A 119 1.85 22.97 11.41
N ASP A 120 1.76 24.20 11.90
CA ASP A 120 2.58 24.68 13.01
C ASP A 120 2.15 23.95 14.31
N GLU A 121 3.08 23.65 15.22
CA GLU A 121 2.81 22.82 16.41
C GLU A 121 1.66 23.35 17.29
N ASP A 122 1.51 24.67 17.36
CA ASP A 122 0.48 25.35 18.17
C ASP A 122 -0.90 25.41 17.49
N LYS A 123 -1.03 24.93 16.24
CA LYS A 123 -2.25 25.05 15.45
C LYS A 123 -3.02 23.74 15.35
N VAL A 124 -4.35 23.87 15.36
CA VAL A 124 -5.26 22.75 15.06
C VAL A 124 -5.27 22.44 13.55
N ASN A 125 -5.38 23.47 12.71
CA ASN A 125 -5.58 23.35 11.27
C ASN A 125 -4.30 23.50 10.47
N TYR A 126 -4.30 22.95 9.25
CA TYR A 126 -3.24 23.16 8.28
C TYR A 126 -3.39 24.47 7.50
N ASP A 127 -2.24 25.04 7.16
CA ASP A 127 -2.07 26.14 6.24
C ASP A 127 -1.66 25.60 4.87
N TRP A 128 -2.26 26.12 3.79
CA TRP A 128 -1.83 25.80 2.44
C TRP A 128 -0.64 26.65 2.06
N VAL A 129 0.44 26.01 1.61
CA VAL A 129 1.70 26.64 1.26
C VAL A 129 1.89 26.59 -0.25
N PHE A 130 2.21 27.73 -0.86
CA PHE A 130 2.54 27.78 -2.27
C PHE A 130 3.91 27.11 -2.52
N TRP A 131 3.87 25.91 -3.09
CA TRP A 131 5.07 25.13 -3.39
C TRP A 131 5.55 25.35 -4.82
N ASN A 132 6.56 26.19 -4.98
CA ASN A 132 7.19 26.52 -6.25
C ASN A 132 8.67 26.87 -6.01
N PRO A 133 9.48 25.90 -5.55
CA PRO A 133 10.86 26.17 -5.16
C PRO A 133 11.65 26.74 -6.36
N PRO A 134 12.55 27.73 -6.15
CA PRO A 134 13.36 28.30 -7.24
C PRO A 134 14.17 27.27 -8.02
N ARG A 135 14.51 26.15 -7.35
CA ARG A 135 15.17 25.00 -7.96
C ARG A 135 14.44 23.73 -7.53
N SER A 136 13.55 23.25 -8.38
CA SER A 136 12.92 21.94 -8.22
C SER A 136 13.93 20.80 -8.29
N TYR A 137 13.68 19.74 -7.55
CA TYR A 137 14.40 18.48 -7.70
C TYR A 137 14.29 17.94 -9.13
N ILE A 138 15.42 17.51 -9.70
CA ILE A 138 15.50 16.90 -11.03
C ILE A 138 15.88 15.44 -10.83
N ARG A 139 14.98 14.54 -11.23
CA ARG A 139 15.22 13.08 -11.25
C ARG A 139 16.44 12.74 -12.10
N ARG A 140 17.28 11.85 -11.60
CA ARG A 140 18.54 11.45 -12.23
C ARG A 140 18.51 10.01 -12.72
N HIS A 141 17.63 9.19 -12.16
CA HIS A 141 17.54 7.77 -12.44
C HIS A 141 16.23 7.47 -13.19
N PRO A 142 16.26 6.59 -14.21
CA PRO A 142 15.04 6.16 -14.86
C PRO A 142 14.24 5.23 -13.94
N SER A 143 12.91 5.20 -14.10
CA SER A 143 12.07 4.19 -13.48
C SER A 143 12.56 2.77 -13.82
N PRO A 144 12.53 1.83 -12.86
CA PRO A 144 12.81 0.42 -13.13
C PRO A 144 11.87 -0.15 -14.19
N LYS A 145 12.33 -1.18 -14.89
CA LYS A 145 11.45 -1.95 -15.79
C LYS A 145 10.40 -2.70 -15.00
N ARG A 146 9.25 -2.95 -15.62
CA ARG A 146 8.18 -3.76 -15.04
C ARG A 146 8.67 -5.14 -14.61
N LEU A 147 8.44 -5.46 -13.35
CA LEU A 147 8.86 -6.71 -12.71
C LEU A 147 7.92 -7.86 -13.06
N LYS A 148 8.45 -9.09 -13.10
CA LYS A 148 7.65 -10.32 -13.34
C LYS A 148 6.90 -10.76 -12.08
N SER A 149 7.57 -10.68 -10.94
CA SER A 149 7.04 -10.90 -9.59
C SER A 149 7.49 -9.76 -8.68
N LEU A 150 6.64 -9.42 -7.72
CA LEU A 150 6.93 -8.39 -6.74
C LEU A 150 7.27 -9.04 -5.40
N ARG A 151 8.35 -8.56 -4.80
CA ARG A 151 8.67 -8.76 -3.39
C ARG A 151 8.60 -7.38 -2.78
N ILE A 152 7.44 -7.09 -2.18
CA ILE A 152 7.02 -5.79 -1.73
C ILE A 152 7.39 -5.61 -0.26
N TYR A 153 8.11 -4.54 0.05
CA TYR A 153 8.34 -4.08 1.40
C TYR A 153 7.37 -2.92 1.69
N GLU A 154 6.28 -3.21 2.40
CA GLU A 154 5.26 -2.23 2.79
C GLU A 154 5.79 -1.36 3.93
N SER A 155 5.68 -0.05 3.76
CA SER A 155 6.41 0.94 4.56
C SER A 155 5.59 2.18 4.86
N HIS A 156 5.84 2.73 6.05
CA HIS A 156 5.36 4.03 6.47
C HIS A 156 6.53 4.89 6.94
N VAL A 157 6.79 5.99 6.24
CA VAL A 157 7.98 6.84 6.44
C VAL A 157 8.08 7.35 7.89
N GLY A 158 6.99 7.87 8.45
CA GLY A 158 7.02 8.52 9.77
C GLY A 158 7.40 7.60 10.95
N ILE A 159 7.29 6.28 10.82
CA ILE A 159 7.63 5.33 11.89
C ILE A 159 8.95 4.58 11.61
N ALA A 160 9.65 4.95 10.53
CA ALA A 160 10.81 4.25 10.01
C ALA A 160 12.13 4.62 10.70
N SER A 161 12.10 4.75 12.02
CA SER A 161 13.23 5.07 12.88
C SER A 161 13.08 4.37 14.22
N PRO A 162 14.19 4.03 14.93
CA PRO A 162 14.12 3.54 16.30
C PRO A 162 13.75 4.63 17.32
N GLU A 163 13.77 5.91 16.92
CA GLU A 163 13.38 7.03 17.77
C GLU A 163 11.85 7.17 17.85
N GLY A 164 11.32 7.49 19.04
CA GLY A 164 9.90 7.82 19.23
C GLY A 164 9.57 9.23 18.73
N LYS A 165 9.71 9.47 17.43
CA LYS A 165 9.38 10.72 16.74
C LYS A 165 9.00 10.42 15.29
N ILE A 166 8.39 11.40 14.61
CA ILE A 166 8.12 11.29 13.17
C ILE A 166 9.46 11.31 12.40
N ALA A 167 9.76 10.23 11.70
CA ALA A 167 10.92 10.13 10.83
C ALA A 167 10.67 10.80 9.46
N SER A 168 11.75 11.22 8.79
CA SER A 168 11.69 11.98 7.54
C SER A 168 11.89 11.13 6.29
N TYR A 169 11.51 11.67 5.12
CA TYR A 169 11.84 11.11 3.81
C TYR A 169 13.34 10.90 3.65
N LYS A 170 14.16 11.86 4.10
CA LYS A 170 15.62 11.76 4.10
C LYS A 170 16.13 10.59 4.96
N ASN A 171 15.56 10.39 6.15
CA ASN A 171 15.90 9.22 6.97
C ASN A 171 15.56 7.91 6.25
N PHE A 172 14.36 7.81 5.67
CA PHE A 172 13.96 6.62 4.90
C PHE A 172 14.90 6.37 3.72
N THR A 173 15.27 7.45 3.01
CA THR A 173 16.18 7.41 1.86
C THR A 173 17.53 6.78 2.20
N TYR A 174 18.18 7.25 3.27
CA TYR A 174 19.57 6.87 3.56
C TYR A 174 19.70 5.69 4.53
N ASN A 175 18.70 5.42 5.36
CA ASN A 175 18.79 4.38 6.40
C ASN A 175 17.91 3.15 6.12
N VAL A 176 16.81 3.31 5.37
CA VAL A 176 15.82 2.24 5.19
C VAL A 176 15.89 1.62 3.79
N LEU A 177 15.98 2.42 2.73
CA LEU A 177 16.12 1.88 1.36
C LEU A 177 17.31 0.92 1.20
N PRO A 178 18.52 1.19 1.75
CA PRO A 178 19.63 0.23 1.68
C PRO A 178 19.31 -1.10 2.36
N ARG A 179 18.59 -1.08 3.50
CA ARG A 179 18.15 -2.29 4.20
C ARG A 179 17.18 -3.10 3.35
N ILE A 180 16.18 -2.44 2.77
CA ILE A 180 15.20 -3.07 1.86
C ILE A 180 15.91 -3.75 0.70
N LYS A 181 16.91 -3.07 0.10
CA LYS A 181 17.71 -3.63 -0.99
C LYS A 181 18.51 -4.86 -0.55
N ASP A 182 19.18 -4.80 0.59
CA ASP A 182 19.99 -5.92 1.10
C ASP A 182 19.13 -7.17 1.37
N LEU A 183 17.95 -6.97 1.93
CA LEU A 183 16.93 -8.00 2.18
C LEU A 183 16.40 -8.65 0.88
N GLY A 184 16.70 -8.10 -0.30
CA GLY A 184 16.30 -8.69 -1.58
C GLY A 184 14.90 -8.32 -2.07
N TYR A 185 14.22 -7.39 -1.39
CA TYR A 185 12.97 -6.80 -1.90
C TYR A 185 13.26 -5.96 -3.14
N ASN A 186 12.33 -5.99 -4.11
CA ASN A 186 12.45 -5.27 -5.38
C ASN A 186 11.39 -4.17 -5.54
N CYS A 187 10.46 -4.07 -4.59
CA CYS A 187 9.36 -3.13 -4.61
C CYS A 187 9.11 -2.57 -3.20
N VAL A 188 8.75 -1.29 -3.10
CA VAL A 188 8.31 -0.66 -1.85
C VAL A 188 6.88 -0.17 -2.03
N GLN A 189 5.99 -0.53 -1.11
CA GLN A 189 4.65 0.05 -1.03
C GLN A 189 4.69 1.16 0.02
N LEU A 190 4.55 2.42 -0.40
CA LEU A 190 4.59 3.57 0.50
C LEU A 190 3.18 3.98 0.92
N MET A 191 2.91 3.80 2.20
CA MET A 191 1.68 4.22 2.86
C MET A 191 1.76 5.67 3.34
N ALA A 192 0.59 6.27 3.57
CA ALA A 192 0.43 7.57 4.24
C ALA A 192 1.18 8.74 3.59
N ILE A 193 1.35 8.73 2.27
CA ILE A 193 2.01 9.81 1.52
C ILE A 193 1.05 10.94 1.18
N MET A 194 -0.18 10.62 0.75
CA MET A 194 -1.23 11.62 0.57
C MET A 194 -1.50 12.31 1.92
N GLU A 195 -1.53 13.63 1.93
CA GLU A 195 -1.61 14.37 3.18
C GLU A 195 -2.91 14.08 3.94
N HIS A 196 -2.75 13.84 5.23
CA HIS A 196 -3.81 13.46 6.15
C HIS A 196 -3.60 14.19 7.48
N ALA A 197 -4.59 14.94 7.96
CA ALA A 197 -4.40 15.75 9.18
C ALA A 197 -4.28 14.90 10.45
N TYR A 198 -4.96 13.75 10.51
CA TYR A 198 -4.94 12.86 11.68
C TYR A 198 -3.88 11.76 11.51
N TYR A 199 -2.74 11.90 12.20
CA TYR A 199 -1.59 10.99 12.03
C TYR A 199 -1.93 9.52 12.37
N ALA A 200 -2.73 9.30 13.41
CA ALA A 200 -3.17 7.96 13.79
C ALA A 200 -4.24 7.34 12.87
N SER A 201 -4.65 8.03 11.79
CA SER A 201 -5.39 7.40 10.69
C SER A 201 -4.52 6.49 9.83
N PHE A 202 -3.20 6.50 10.05
CA PHE A 202 -2.23 5.73 9.28
C PHE A 202 -2.21 6.07 7.77
N GLY A 203 -2.69 7.27 7.42
CA GLY A 203 -2.80 7.73 6.03
C GLY A 203 -4.19 7.67 5.44
N TYR A 204 -5.12 6.95 6.07
CA TYR A 204 -6.44 6.65 5.48
C TYR A 204 -7.43 7.83 5.52
N GLN A 205 -7.22 8.82 6.39
CA GLN A 205 -8.07 10.02 6.45
C GLN A 205 -7.46 11.19 5.66
N VAL A 206 -7.39 11.02 4.33
CA VAL A 206 -6.80 12.01 3.42
C VAL A 206 -7.57 13.34 3.45
N THR A 207 -6.83 14.44 3.57
CA THR A 207 -7.36 15.81 3.56
C THR A 207 -6.97 16.58 2.29
N SER A 208 -5.71 16.46 1.85
CA SER A 208 -5.20 17.15 0.66
C SER A 208 -4.59 16.15 -0.33
N PHE A 209 -5.36 15.77 -1.34
CA PHE A 209 -5.07 14.64 -2.24
C PHE A 209 -3.81 14.83 -3.10
N PHE A 210 -3.48 16.08 -3.45
CA PHE A 210 -2.32 16.43 -4.30
C PHE A 210 -1.08 16.82 -3.49
N ALA A 211 -1.15 16.78 -2.15
CA ALA A 211 -0.06 17.16 -1.27
C ALA A 211 0.66 15.91 -0.76
N ALA A 212 1.99 15.90 -0.90
CA ALA A 212 2.84 14.98 -0.15
C ALA A 212 2.85 15.39 1.32
N SER A 213 2.73 14.41 2.23
CA SER A 213 2.59 14.69 3.65
C SER A 213 3.81 15.44 4.20
N SER A 214 3.55 16.65 4.68
CA SER A 214 4.56 17.58 5.20
C SER A 214 5.28 17.10 6.45
N ARG A 215 4.68 16.13 7.16
CA ARG A 215 5.25 15.53 8.36
C ARG A 215 6.64 14.94 8.14
N TYR A 216 6.90 14.42 6.94
CA TYR A 216 8.14 13.72 6.65
C TYR A 216 9.17 14.58 5.92
N GLY A 217 8.79 15.79 5.50
CA GLY A 217 9.63 16.70 4.72
C GLY A 217 8.88 17.29 3.54
N THR A 218 9.64 17.78 2.57
CA THR A 218 9.11 18.51 1.42
C THR A 218 8.74 17.58 0.27
N PRO A 219 7.94 18.05 -0.72
CA PRO A 219 7.70 17.32 -1.96
C PRO A 219 8.99 16.93 -2.70
N ASP A 220 10.05 17.75 -2.60
CA ASP A 220 11.33 17.47 -3.25
C ASP A 220 12.14 16.40 -2.50
N ASP A 221 12.00 16.29 -1.17
CA ASP A 221 12.58 15.16 -0.41
C ASP A 221 11.93 13.83 -0.79
N LEU A 222 10.62 13.81 -1.07
CA LEU A 222 9.92 12.63 -1.58
C LEU A 222 10.41 12.24 -2.99
N LYS A 223 10.58 13.21 -3.89
CA LYS A 223 11.13 12.96 -5.23
C LYS A 223 12.53 12.37 -5.16
N GLU A 224 13.38 12.89 -4.26
CA GLU A 224 14.72 12.33 -4.05
C GLU A 224 14.66 10.90 -3.52
N MET A 225 13.80 10.62 -2.54
CA MET A 225 13.64 9.27 -1.99
C MET A 225 13.28 8.26 -3.08
N ILE A 226 12.33 8.59 -3.97
CA ILE A 226 11.92 7.73 -5.08
C ILE A 226 13.05 7.57 -6.09
N ASP A 227 13.73 8.66 -6.47
CA ASP A 227 14.86 8.61 -7.41
C ASP A 227 16.04 7.77 -6.87
N VAL A 228 16.30 7.82 -5.56
CA VAL A 228 17.30 6.98 -4.89
C VAL A 228 16.85 5.51 -4.86
N ALA A 229 15.57 5.22 -4.62
CA ALA A 229 15.05 3.86 -4.73
C ALA A 229 15.23 3.32 -6.17
N HIS A 230 14.94 4.13 -7.18
CA HIS A 230 15.17 3.80 -8.60
C HIS A 230 16.65 3.53 -8.90
N SER A 231 17.58 4.29 -8.31
CA SER A 231 19.02 4.03 -8.42
C SER A 231 19.44 2.65 -7.89
N MET A 232 18.67 2.09 -6.95
CA MET A 232 18.85 0.76 -6.37
C MET A 232 18.07 -0.32 -7.14
N GLY A 233 17.36 0.04 -8.21
CA GLY A 233 16.48 -0.85 -8.97
C GLY A 233 15.24 -1.29 -8.20
N ILE A 234 14.74 -0.45 -7.28
CA ILE A 234 13.54 -0.69 -6.48
C ILE A 234 12.37 0.08 -7.10
N THR A 235 11.30 -0.65 -7.43
CA THR A 235 10.00 -0.09 -7.83
C THR A 235 9.31 0.54 -6.62
N VAL A 236 8.68 1.70 -6.77
CA VAL A 236 8.00 2.38 -5.67
C VAL A 236 6.53 2.59 -6.01
N LEU A 237 5.65 1.96 -5.23
CA LEU A 237 4.20 2.06 -5.36
C LEU A 237 3.66 3.01 -4.29
N LEU A 238 2.66 3.80 -4.65
CA LEU A 238 1.94 4.69 -3.73
C LEU A 238 0.65 4.02 -3.25
N ASP A 239 0.32 4.21 -1.98
CA ASP A 239 -1.01 3.92 -1.49
C ASP A 239 -1.99 5.06 -1.84
N VAL A 240 -3.00 4.74 -2.63
CA VAL A 240 -4.00 5.68 -3.13
C VAL A 240 -5.33 5.43 -2.42
N VAL A 241 -5.71 6.40 -1.59
CA VAL A 241 -6.97 6.38 -0.86
C VAL A 241 -8.00 7.20 -1.64
N HIS A 242 -8.60 6.58 -2.65
CA HIS A 242 -9.70 7.17 -3.43
C HIS A 242 -11.08 6.61 -3.04
N SER A 243 -11.13 5.74 -2.03
CA SER A 243 -12.37 5.14 -1.52
C SER A 243 -13.23 6.14 -0.73
N HIS A 244 -12.59 7.07 -0.03
CA HIS A 244 -13.23 8.10 0.79
C HIS A 244 -12.32 9.31 1.02
N ALA A 245 -12.82 10.34 1.69
CA ALA A 245 -12.06 11.50 2.13
C ALA A 245 -12.39 11.85 3.59
N SER A 246 -11.45 12.50 4.28
CA SER A 246 -11.71 13.02 5.62
C SER A 246 -12.92 13.96 5.66
N LYS A 247 -13.67 13.93 6.77
CA LYS A 247 -14.77 14.87 7.02
C LYS A 247 -14.31 16.29 7.38
N ASN A 248 -13.01 16.53 7.47
CA ASN A 248 -12.46 17.85 7.73
C ASN A 248 -12.80 18.84 6.60
N SER A 249 -13.29 20.03 6.98
CA SER A 249 -13.67 21.08 6.03
C SER A 249 -12.72 22.28 5.98
N GLU A 250 -12.00 22.59 7.07
CA GLU A 250 -11.11 23.76 7.11
C GLU A 250 -9.75 23.49 6.45
N ASP A 251 -9.28 22.25 6.56
CA ASP A 251 -8.03 21.73 6.03
C ASP A 251 -8.20 20.50 5.13
N GLY A 252 -9.45 20.13 4.81
CA GLY A 252 -9.79 19.02 3.93
C GLY A 252 -10.77 19.38 2.82
N LEU A 253 -11.13 18.38 2.01
CA LEU A 253 -11.99 18.52 0.83
C LEU A 253 -13.49 18.69 1.19
N ASN A 254 -13.89 18.37 2.42
CA ASN A 254 -15.29 18.39 2.82
C ASN A 254 -15.87 19.81 2.77
N LYS A 255 -17.11 19.95 2.28
CA LYS A 255 -17.82 21.25 2.20
C LYS A 255 -16.99 22.36 1.56
N PHE A 256 -16.25 22.02 0.49
CA PHE A 256 -15.37 22.96 -0.20
C PHE A 256 -16.11 24.21 -0.65
N ASP A 257 -17.18 24.07 -1.42
CA ASP A 257 -17.99 25.18 -1.93
C ASP A 257 -19.14 25.62 -1.00
N GLY A 258 -19.11 25.15 0.27
CA GLY A 258 -20.18 25.36 1.26
C GLY A 258 -21.32 24.35 1.20
N THR A 259 -21.37 23.46 0.20
CA THR A 259 -22.39 22.41 0.08
C THR A 259 -21.89 21.06 0.60
N ASP A 260 -22.77 20.12 0.90
CA ASP A 260 -22.38 18.76 1.25
C ASP A 260 -22.03 17.89 0.03
N SER A 261 -22.30 18.35 -1.20
CA SER A 261 -22.36 17.55 -2.41
C SER A 261 -21.52 18.07 -3.59
N CYS A 262 -20.43 18.77 -3.28
CA CYS A 262 -19.45 19.20 -4.27
C CYS A 262 -18.69 18.01 -4.88
N PHE A 263 -17.75 17.41 -4.13
CA PHE A 263 -16.99 16.23 -4.57
C PHE A 263 -17.65 14.90 -4.16
N PHE A 264 -18.69 14.97 -3.35
CA PHE A 264 -19.26 13.83 -2.63
C PHE A 264 -20.74 13.70 -2.94
N HIS A 265 -21.31 12.53 -2.66
CA HIS A 265 -22.77 12.42 -2.63
C HIS A 265 -23.36 13.26 -1.48
N SER A 266 -24.62 13.69 -1.62
CA SER A 266 -25.37 14.35 -0.55
C SER A 266 -25.95 13.33 0.44
N GLY A 267 -26.19 13.78 1.67
CA GLY A 267 -26.91 13.02 2.69
C GLY A 267 -26.22 11.70 3.09
N PRO A 268 -26.99 10.67 3.51
CA PRO A 268 -26.43 9.40 3.99
C PRO A 268 -25.57 8.66 2.96
N LYS A 269 -25.90 8.76 1.66
CA LYS A 269 -25.11 8.13 0.59
C LYS A 269 -23.69 8.67 0.54
N GLY A 270 -23.48 9.92 0.95
CA GLY A 270 -22.17 10.59 0.94
C GLY A 270 -21.35 10.42 2.21
N THR A 271 -21.75 9.54 3.14
CA THR A 271 -21.10 9.39 4.44
C THR A 271 -20.85 7.92 4.77
N HIS A 272 -19.59 7.56 5.03
CA HIS A 272 -19.23 6.22 5.47
C HIS A 272 -19.34 6.15 7.01
N GLN A 273 -20.33 5.42 7.54
CA GLN A 273 -20.66 5.47 8.96
C GLN A 273 -19.54 4.92 9.86
N LEU A 274 -18.91 3.79 9.51
CA LEU A 274 -17.86 3.18 10.33
C LEU A 274 -16.55 3.96 10.33
N TRP A 275 -16.24 4.65 9.23
CA TRP A 275 -15.00 5.41 9.07
C TRP A 275 -15.18 6.89 9.35
N ASP A 276 -16.42 7.34 9.59
CA ASP A 276 -16.77 8.74 9.87
C ASP A 276 -16.19 9.70 8.81
N SER A 277 -16.37 9.32 7.54
CA SER A 277 -15.72 9.94 6.37
C SER A 277 -16.71 10.24 5.23
N ARG A 278 -16.26 10.96 4.20
CA ARG A 278 -17.07 11.35 3.03
C ARG A 278 -16.84 10.43 1.84
N LEU A 279 -17.89 10.14 1.07
CA LEU A 279 -17.86 9.24 -0.09
C LEU A 279 -18.04 10.01 -1.40
N PHE A 280 -17.12 9.79 -2.35
CA PHE A 280 -17.07 10.48 -3.64
C PHE A 280 -18.31 10.21 -4.49
N ASP A 281 -18.70 11.22 -5.27
CA ASP A 281 -19.63 11.01 -6.39
C ASP A 281 -18.84 10.66 -7.65
N TYR A 282 -18.54 9.37 -7.84
CA TYR A 282 -17.74 8.89 -8.98
C TYR A 282 -18.43 9.09 -10.34
N ALA A 283 -19.72 9.45 -10.38
CA ALA A 283 -20.42 9.79 -11.62
C ALA A 283 -20.15 11.23 -12.06
N ASN A 284 -19.74 12.10 -11.14
CA ASN A 284 -19.49 13.50 -11.43
C ASN A 284 -18.23 13.68 -12.29
N TRP A 285 -18.37 14.48 -13.35
CA TRP A 285 -17.31 14.72 -14.33
C TRP A 285 -16.04 15.35 -13.73
N GLU A 286 -16.20 16.30 -12.81
CA GLU A 286 -15.07 16.99 -12.20
C GLU A 286 -14.45 16.16 -11.06
N VAL A 287 -15.21 15.24 -10.45
CA VAL A 287 -14.66 14.21 -9.54
C VAL A 287 -13.80 13.21 -10.31
N LEU A 288 -14.26 12.73 -11.48
CA LEU A 288 -13.44 11.91 -12.37
C LEU A 288 -12.16 12.64 -12.79
N ARG A 289 -12.27 13.93 -13.15
CA ARG A 289 -11.11 14.76 -13.50
C ARG A 289 -10.13 14.85 -12.33
N PHE A 290 -10.63 15.11 -11.14
CA PHE A 290 -9.85 15.23 -9.91
C PHE A 290 -9.07 13.94 -9.61
N LEU A 291 -9.76 12.80 -9.53
CA LEU A 291 -9.15 11.53 -9.17
C LEU A 291 -8.19 10.99 -10.25
N LEU A 292 -8.55 11.08 -11.53
CA LEU A 292 -7.64 10.66 -12.62
C LEU A 292 -6.42 11.57 -12.73
N SER A 293 -6.59 12.88 -12.50
CA SER A 293 -5.45 13.81 -12.47
C SER A 293 -4.54 13.60 -11.27
N ASN A 294 -5.10 13.13 -10.15
CA ASN A 294 -4.33 12.79 -8.97
C ASN A 294 -3.33 11.66 -9.27
N LEU A 295 -3.83 10.56 -9.85
CA LEU A 295 -2.99 9.44 -10.29
C LEU A 295 -1.91 9.91 -11.26
N ARG A 296 -2.28 10.74 -12.25
CA ARG A 296 -1.32 11.23 -13.25
C ARG A 296 -0.22 12.09 -12.64
N MET A 297 -0.54 12.94 -11.66
CA MET A 297 0.46 13.73 -10.95
C MET A 297 1.45 12.83 -10.20
N TRP A 298 0.98 11.85 -9.44
CA TRP A 298 1.87 10.99 -8.65
C TRP A 298 2.88 10.24 -9.54
N ILE A 299 2.47 9.82 -10.75
CA ILE A 299 3.39 9.25 -11.73
C ILE A 299 4.32 10.32 -12.33
N GLU A 300 3.77 11.39 -12.89
CA GLU A 300 4.58 12.35 -13.67
C GLU A 300 5.50 13.22 -12.82
N ASP A 301 5.04 13.71 -11.68
CA ASP A 301 5.78 14.71 -10.88
C ASP A 301 6.66 14.07 -9.81
N TYR A 302 6.26 12.92 -9.28
CA TYR A 302 7.00 12.21 -8.22
C TYR A 302 7.73 10.97 -8.72
N GLY A 303 7.24 10.30 -9.78
CA GLY A 303 7.88 9.11 -10.33
C GLY A 303 7.47 7.80 -9.68
N PHE A 304 6.28 7.74 -9.07
CA PHE A 304 5.75 6.46 -8.63
C PHE A 304 5.53 5.51 -9.80
N ASP A 305 5.83 4.23 -9.59
CA ASP A 305 5.77 3.17 -10.59
C ASP A 305 4.44 2.40 -10.53
N GLY A 306 3.42 2.97 -9.89
CA GLY A 306 2.12 2.35 -9.72
C GLY A 306 1.51 2.59 -8.35
N PHE A 307 0.44 1.84 -8.06
CA PHE A 307 -0.45 2.13 -6.94
C PHE A 307 -1.00 0.88 -6.29
N ARG A 308 -1.22 0.94 -4.97
CA ARG A 308 -2.27 0.17 -4.31
C ARG A 308 -3.49 1.07 -4.15
N PHE A 309 -4.65 0.60 -4.58
CA PHE A 309 -5.92 1.26 -4.30
C PHE A 309 -6.49 0.66 -3.03
N ASP A 310 -6.58 1.50 -2.00
CA ASP A 310 -7.07 1.13 -0.69
C ASP A 310 -8.61 1.19 -0.60
N GLY A 311 -9.19 0.26 0.17
CA GLY A 311 -10.63 0.21 0.42
C GLY A 311 -11.47 -0.09 -0.82
N VAL A 312 -10.97 -0.88 -1.78
CA VAL A 312 -11.70 -1.20 -3.02
C VAL A 312 -13.01 -1.91 -2.71
N THR A 313 -13.08 -2.78 -1.70
CA THR A 313 -14.35 -3.37 -1.26
C THR A 313 -15.39 -2.31 -0.87
N SER A 314 -14.98 -1.23 -0.18
CA SER A 314 -15.87 -0.13 0.19
C SER A 314 -16.39 0.62 -1.04
N MET A 315 -15.56 0.73 -2.07
CA MET A 315 -15.93 1.33 -3.36
C MET A 315 -16.89 0.46 -4.16
N LEU A 316 -16.67 -0.86 -4.18
CA LEU A 316 -17.42 -1.78 -5.05
C LEU A 316 -18.88 -1.96 -4.64
N TYR A 317 -19.22 -1.77 -3.37
CA TYR A 317 -20.56 -2.07 -2.87
C TYR A 317 -21.15 -0.90 -2.08
N HIS A 318 -22.43 -0.60 -2.28
CA HIS A 318 -23.15 0.45 -1.56
C HIS A 318 -23.29 0.17 -0.05
N ASN A 319 -23.13 -1.08 0.39
CA ASN A 319 -23.04 -1.46 1.79
C ASN A 319 -21.59 -1.50 2.32
N HIS A 320 -20.62 -1.20 1.45
CA HIS A 320 -19.19 -1.16 1.74
C HIS A 320 -18.59 -2.49 2.22
N GLY A 321 -19.28 -3.62 1.97
CA GLY A 321 -18.91 -4.93 2.52
C GLY A 321 -19.22 -5.10 4.02
N ILE A 322 -19.82 -4.09 4.67
CA ILE A 322 -20.10 -4.11 6.10
C ILE A 322 -21.22 -5.11 6.38
N GLY A 323 -20.99 -5.99 7.37
CA GLY A 323 -21.96 -7.00 7.79
C GLY A 323 -22.35 -7.99 6.69
N THR A 324 -21.55 -8.08 5.62
CA THR A 324 -21.83 -8.92 4.44
C THR A 324 -20.78 -10.02 4.35
N GLY A 325 -21.25 -11.26 4.30
CA GLY A 325 -20.39 -12.41 4.00
C GLY A 325 -20.20 -12.56 2.50
N PHE A 326 -19.00 -12.98 2.10
CA PHE A 326 -18.69 -13.36 0.73
C PHE A 326 -18.36 -14.85 0.69
N SER A 327 -19.37 -15.67 0.43
CA SER A 327 -19.26 -17.13 0.37
C SER A 327 -18.62 -17.63 -0.92
N GLY A 328 -18.64 -16.79 -1.97
CA GLY A 328 -18.24 -17.17 -3.32
C GLY A 328 -19.42 -17.35 -4.28
N ASP A 329 -20.65 -17.22 -3.80
CA ASP A 329 -21.84 -17.14 -4.66
C ASP A 329 -21.79 -15.85 -5.49
N TYR A 330 -21.89 -15.98 -6.82
CA TYR A 330 -21.78 -14.85 -7.73
C TYR A 330 -22.87 -13.77 -7.52
N ASN A 331 -24.01 -14.08 -6.93
CA ASN A 331 -25.05 -13.10 -6.61
C ASN A 331 -24.58 -12.07 -5.56
N GLU A 332 -23.60 -12.41 -4.73
CA GLU A 332 -22.99 -11.50 -3.75
C GLU A 332 -22.08 -10.46 -4.43
N TYR A 333 -21.63 -10.73 -5.67
CA TYR A 333 -20.71 -9.87 -6.43
C TYR A 333 -21.38 -9.13 -7.59
N PHE A 334 -22.55 -9.60 -8.02
CA PHE A 334 -23.29 -9.07 -9.16
C PHE A 334 -24.76 -8.86 -8.78
N GLY A 335 -25.12 -7.61 -8.51
CA GLY A 335 -26.50 -7.21 -8.17
C GLY A 335 -26.62 -5.68 -8.09
N LEU A 336 -27.78 -5.20 -7.64
CA LEU A 336 -28.07 -3.77 -7.49
C LEU A 336 -27.27 -3.10 -6.36
N HIS A 337 -26.66 -3.89 -5.47
CA HIS A 337 -25.81 -3.40 -4.38
C HIS A 337 -24.40 -3.01 -4.84
N VAL A 338 -24.02 -3.32 -6.08
CA VAL A 338 -22.70 -2.96 -6.63
C VAL A 338 -22.75 -1.52 -7.14
N ASP A 339 -21.75 -0.74 -6.74
CA ASP A 339 -21.59 0.63 -7.20
C ASP A 339 -20.95 0.64 -8.61
N GLU A 340 -21.80 0.77 -9.63
CA GLU A 340 -21.33 0.78 -11.02
C GLU A 340 -20.52 2.04 -11.37
N ASP A 341 -20.74 3.16 -10.66
CA ASP A 341 -20.03 4.40 -10.91
C ASP A 341 -18.59 4.33 -10.38
N ALA A 342 -18.42 3.77 -9.18
CA ALA A 342 -17.11 3.50 -8.58
C ALA A 342 -16.32 2.49 -9.42
N LEU A 343 -16.95 1.37 -9.83
CA LEU A 343 -16.30 0.38 -10.69
C LEU A 343 -15.92 0.99 -12.05
N CYS A 344 -16.77 1.83 -12.63
CA CYS A 344 -16.46 2.52 -13.89
C CYS A 344 -15.27 3.48 -13.73
N TYR A 345 -15.18 4.20 -12.61
CA TYR A 345 -14.00 5.00 -12.27
C TYR A 345 -12.73 4.14 -12.18
N LEU A 346 -12.77 2.99 -11.50
CA LEU A 346 -11.63 2.07 -11.39
C LEU A 346 -11.20 1.53 -12.77
N MET A 347 -12.15 1.17 -13.63
CA MET A 347 -11.88 0.77 -15.01
C MET A 347 -11.20 1.90 -15.81
N LEU A 348 -11.69 3.15 -15.69
CA LEU A 348 -11.08 4.32 -16.34
C LEU A 348 -9.66 4.59 -15.82
N ALA A 349 -9.45 4.47 -14.51
CA ALA A 349 -8.15 4.65 -13.87
C ALA A 349 -7.14 3.62 -14.37
N ASN A 350 -7.48 2.33 -14.30
CA ASN A 350 -6.60 1.26 -14.77
C ASN A 350 -6.35 1.32 -16.28
N TYR A 351 -7.39 1.62 -17.08
CA TYR A 351 -7.23 1.78 -18.53
C TYR A 351 -6.30 2.96 -18.87
N MET A 352 -6.47 4.10 -18.20
CA MET A 352 -5.59 5.27 -18.37
C MET A 352 -4.14 4.96 -17.98
N ILE A 353 -3.93 4.34 -16.83
CA ILE A 353 -2.59 3.99 -16.35
C ILE A 353 -1.91 3.04 -17.33
N ASN A 354 -2.59 1.97 -17.76
CA ASN A 354 -2.05 1.01 -18.70
C ASN A 354 -1.74 1.63 -20.08
N LEU A 355 -2.62 2.51 -20.57
CA LEU A 355 -2.46 3.19 -21.86
C LEU A 355 -1.27 4.16 -21.88
N LEU A 356 -1.10 4.93 -20.79
CA LEU A 356 -0.16 6.06 -20.75
C LEU A 356 1.17 5.71 -20.07
N HIS A 357 1.14 4.74 -19.16
CA HIS A 357 2.27 4.30 -18.33
C HIS A 357 2.25 2.76 -18.19
N PRO A 358 2.51 2.00 -19.27
CA PRO A 358 2.34 0.53 -19.30
C PRO A 358 3.26 -0.24 -18.34
N GLU A 359 4.34 0.41 -17.87
CA GLU A 359 5.24 -0.16 -16.86
C GLU A 359 4.64 -0.10 -15.45
N CYS A 360 3.63 0.75 -15.21
CA CYS A 360 3.01 0.91 -13.91
C CYS A 360 2.22 -0.34 -13.50
N ILE A 361 2.19 -0.57 -12.18
CA ILE A 361 1.48 -1.70 -11.57
C ILE A 361 0.34 -1.19 -10.71
N THR A 362 -0.85 -1.79 -10.82
CA THR A 362 -1.98 -1.48 -9.93
C THR A 362 -2.41 -2.68 -9.10
N ILE A 363 -2.58 -2.46 -7.79
CA ILE A 363 -2.97 -3.46 -6.80
C ILE A 363 -4.31 -3.05 -6.19
N ALA A 364 -5.27 -3.96 -6.11
CA ALA A 364 -6.51 -3.75 -5.39
C ALA A 364 -6.44 -4.33 -3.96
N GLU A 365 -6.75 -3.51 -2.97
CA GLU A 365 -7.13 -3.98 -1.65
C GLU A 365 -8.64 -4.28 -1.62
N ASP A 366 -8.98 -5.52 -1.95
CA ASP A 366 -10.34 -6.03 -1.93
C ASP A 366 -10.40 -7.30 -1.08
N VAL A 367 -11.21 -7.29 -0.03
CA VAL A 367 -11.45 -8.47 0.82
C VAL A 367 -12.56 -9.36 0.26
N SER A 368 -13.46 -8.82 -0.58
CA SER A 368 -14.66 -9.56 -1.01
C SER A 368 -14.33 -10.75 -1.88
N GLY A 369 -13.33 -10.63 -2.77
CA GLY A 369 -13.04 -11.68 -3.76
C GLY A 369 -13.65 -11.41 -5.12
N MET A 370 -13.97 -10.15 -5.45
CA MET A 370 -14.71 -9.81 -6.67
C MET A 370 -14.10 -10.44 -7.93
N PRO A 371 -14.86 -11.26 -8.68
CA PRO A 371 -14.38 -11.90 -9.90
C PRO A 371 -14.06 -10.88 -10.98
N ALA A 372 -13.02 -11.16 -11.77
CA ALA A 372 -12.57 -10.34 -12.89
C ALA A 372 -12.05 -8.93 -12.49
N LEU A 373 -11.87 -8.66 -11.20
CA LEU A 373 -11.30 -7.39 -10.73
C LEU A 373 -9.87 -7.20 -11.25
N CYS A 374 -9.09 -8.29 -11.31
CA CYS A 374 -7.72 -8.30 -11.80
C CYS A 374 -7.59 -8.81 -13.25
N ARG A 375 -8.65 -8.65 -14.05
CA ARG A 375 -8.63 -8.91 -15.50
C ARG A 375 -8.56 -7.61 -16.29
N PRO A 376 -7.96 -7.61 -17.50
CA PRO A 376 -7.87 -6.41 -18.33
C PRO A 376 -9.23 -5.75 -18.57
N VAL A 377 -9.25 -4.42 -18.63
CA VAL A 377 -10.48 -3.65 -18.91
C VAL A 377 -11.08 -4.02 -20.27
N THR A 378 -10.23 -4.36 -21.26
CA THR A 378 -10.64 -4.83 -22.60
C THR A 378 -11.38 -6.16 -22.58
N GLU A 379 -11.23 -6.94 -21.51
CA GLU A 379 -12.00 -8.17 -21.25
C GLU A 379 -13.22 -7.92 -20.34
N ALA A 380 -13.59 -6.65 -20.17
CA ALA A 380 -14.60 -6.19 -19.21
C ALA A 380 -14.27 -6.46 -17.73
N GLY A 381 -12.99 -6.63 -17.39
CA GLY A 381 -12.51 -6.68 -16.02
C GLY A 381 -12.31 -5.31 -15.37
N GLY A 382 -11.92 -5.30 -14.10
CA GLY A 382 -11.60 -4.08 -13.34
C GLY A 382 -10.28 -3.42 -13.75
N GLY A 383 -9.38 -4.16 -14.37
CA GLY A 383 -8.10 -3.69 -14.91
C GLY A 383 -6.93 -3.70 -13.94
N PHE A 384 -7.10 -4.19 -12.71
CA PHE A 384 -6.00 -4.32 -11.76
C PHE A 384 -5.01 -5.41 -12.17
N ASP A 385 -3.74 -5.23 -11.84
CA ASP A 385 -2.73 -6.26 -12.07
C ASP A 385 -2.73 -7.33 -10.99
N TYR A 386 -2.94 -6.92 -9.73
CA TYR A 386 -2.93 -7.81 -8.56
C TYR A 386 -4.04 -7.46 -7.59
N ARG A 387 -4.39 -8.43 -6.74
CA ARG A 387 -5.13 -8.20 -5.50
C ARG A 387 -4.38 -8.72 -4.29
N LEU A 388 -4.67 -8.16 -3.12
CA LEU A 388 -4.15 -8.68 -1.85
C LEU A 388 -4.85 -10.01 -1.47
N ALA A 389 -4.08 -11.00 -1.01
CA ALA A 389 -4.59 -12.27 -0.51
C ALA A 389 -4.97 -12.18 0.98
N MET A 390 -5.98 -11.36 1.28
CA MET A 390 -6.31 -10.91 2.64
C MET A 390 -6.76 -12.04 3.59
N ALA A 391 -7.19 -13.18 3.08
CA ALA A 391 -7.58 -14.34 3.90
C ALA A 391 -6.39 -15.12 4.51
N ILE A 392 -5.17 -14.95 3.98
CA ILE A 392 -3.99 -15.68 4.46
C ILE A 392 -3.60 -15.25 5.88
N PRO A 393 -3.46 -13.96 6.19
CA PRO A 393 -3.16 -13.52 7.56
C PRO A 393 -4.21 -13.95 8.59
N ASP A 394 -5.49 -13.86 8.25
CA ASP A 394 -6.59 -14.30 9.13
C ASP A 394 -6.46 -15.77 9.49
N LYS A 395 -6.07 -16.61 8.51
CA LYS A 395 -5.81 -18.03 8.75
C LYS A 395 -4.68 -18.25 9.73
N TRP A 396 -3.56 -17.54 9.58
CA TRP A 396 -2.44 -17.69 10.50
C TRP A 396 -2.80 -17.23 11.92
N ILE A 397 -3.52 -16.12 12.06
CA ILE A 397 -4.04 -15.69 13.37
C ILE A 397 -4.97 -16.76 13.95
N GLN A 398 -5.92 -17.26 13.17
CA GLN A 398 -6.89 -18.25 13.61
C GLN A 398 -6.17 -19.48 14.18
N ILE A 399 -5.26 -20.10 13.41
CA ILE A 399 -4.65 -21.35 13.85
C ILE A 399 -3.71 -21.17 15.05
N ILE A 400 -3.00 -20.04 15.15
CA ILE A 400 -2.07 -19.79 16.27
C ILE A 400 -2.84 -19.43 17.55
N LYS A 401 -3.96 -18.70 17.42
CA LYS A 401 -4.75 -18.24 18.55
C LYS A 401 -5.67 -19.33 19.10
N GLU A 402 -6.26 -20.14 18.22
CA GLU A 402 -7.39 -21.00 18.58
C GLU A 402 -7.02 -22.48 18.67
N LEU A 403 -5.92 -22.91 18.05
CA LEU A 403 -5.54 -24.32 17.94
C LEU A 403 -4.16 -24.58 18.55
N LYS A 404 -3.97 -25.80 19.05
CA LYS A 404 -2.64 -26.32 19.37
C LYS A 404 -1.97 -26.82 18.09
N ASP A 405 -0.64 -26.89 18.09
CA ASP A 405 0.15 -27.29 16.91
C ASP A 405 -0.25 -28.68 16.38
N GLU A 406 -0.55 -29.62 17.28
CA GLU A 406 -1.01 -30.97 16.91
C GLU A 406 -2.38 -30.99 16.21
N ASP A 407 -3.17 -29.94 16.37
CA ASP A 407 -4.52 -29.79 15.80
C ASP A 407 -4.49 -29.00 14.48
N TRP A 408 -3.32 -28.51 14.05
CA TRP A 408 -3.20 -27.78 12.79
C TRP A 408 -3.49 -28.71 11.61
N ASN A 409 -4.44 -28.31 10.77
CA ASN A 409 -4.85 -29.08 9.61
C ASN A 409 -4.05 -28.66 8.36
N MET A 410 -3.22 -29.56 7.84
CA MET A 410 -2.32 -29.29 6.71
C MET A 410 -3.11 -29.01 5.44
N GLY A 411 -4.20 -29.74 5.20
CA GLY A 411 -5.10 -29.51 4.09
C GLY A 411 -5.78 -28.14 4.11
N ASN A 412 -6.14 -27.63 5.29
CA ASN A 412 -6.74 -26.31 5.46
C ASN A 412 -5.74 -25.19 5.17
N ILE A 413 -4.50 -25.32 5.66
CA ILE A 413 -3.41 -24.38 5.35
C ILE A 413 -3.17 -24.35 3.84
N VAL A 414 -3.00 -25.51 3.21
CA VAL A 414 -2.81 -25.60 1.75
C VAL A 414 -4.00 -25.01 1.01
N TYR A 415 -5.23 -25.32 1.43
CA TYR A 415 -6.45 -24.79 0.81
C TYR A 415 -6.46 -23.26 0.87
N THR A 416 -6.20 -22.65 2.02
CA THR A 416 -6.19 -21.19 2.12
C THR A 416 -5.11 -20.55 1.24
N LEU A 417 -3.92 -21.13 1.17
CA LEU A 417 -2.83 -20.59 0.35
C LEU A 417 -3.05 -20.78 -1.17
N THR A 418 -3.83 -21.79 -1.56
CA THR A 418 -4.04 -22.15 -2.98
C THR A 418 -5.41 -21.79 -3.53
N ASN A 419 -6.40 -21.51 -2.69
CA ASN A 419 -7.76 -21.16 -3.10
C ASN A 419 -7.83 -19.71 -3.65
N ARG A 420 -7.43 -19.58 -4.91
CA ARG A 420 -7.32 -18.31 -5.64
C ARG A 420 -7.89 -18.48 -7.04
N ARG A 421 -8.35 -17.37 -7.63
CA ARG A 421 -8.93 -17.38 -8.98
C ARG A 421 -7.86 -17.68 -10.03
N HIS A 422 -8.20 -18.55 -10.97
CA HIS A 422 -7.34 -18.81 -12.12
C HIS A 422 -7.20 -17.55 -12.99
N GLU A 423 -5.99 -17.28 -13.46
CA GLU A 423 -5.61 -16.12 -14.27
C GLU A 423 -5.78 -14.72 -13.64
N GLU A 424 -6.05 -14.62 -12.33
CA GLU A 424 -5.95 -13.38 -11.55
C GLU A 424 -4.78 -13.51 -10.58
N LYS A 425 -3.91 -12.50 -10.54
CA LYS A 425 -2.69 -12.56 -9.73
C LYS A 425 -2.91 -12.05 -8.31
N TYR A 426 -2.26 -12.68 -7.35
CA TYR A 426 -2.37 -12.35 -5.93
C TYR A 426 -1.03 -11.96 -5.33
N ILE A 427 -1.04 -10.97 -4.44
CA ILE A 427 0.06 -10.67 -3.52
C ILE A 427 -0.25 -11.36 -2.19
N ALA A 428 0.61 -12.30 -1.81
CA ALA A 428 0.50 -13.03 -0.57
C ALA A 428 1.36 -12.41 0.52
N TYR A 429 0.88 -12.45 1.76
CA TYR A 429 1.59 -11.97 2.94
C TYR A 429 1.10 -12.75 4.15
N ALA A 430 2.01 -13.02 5.09
CA ALA A 430 1.70 -13.80 6.28
C ALA A 430 1.00 -12.95 7.35
N GLU A 431 1.34 -11.67 7.40
CA GLU A 431 0.78 -10.69 8.31
C GLU A 431 0.82 -9.28 7.69
N SER A 432 -0.11 -8.41 8.10
CA SER A 432 -0.26 -7.05 7.57
C SER A 432 0.07 -5.95 8.58
N HIS A 433 0.03 -4.70 8.10
CA HIS A 433 0.08 -3.52 8.94
C HIS A 433 -1.10 -3.43 9.94
N ASP A 434 -2.30 -3.93 9.60
CA ASP A 434 -3.45 -3.94 10.53
C ASP A 434 -3.17 -4.79 11.76
N GLN A 435 -2.56 -5.97 11.57
CA GLN A 435 -2.23 -6.89 12.67
C GLN A 435 -1.03 -6.40 13.48
N ALA A 436 -0.27 -5.46 12.95
CA ALA A 436 0.75 -4.77 13.70
C ALA A 436 0.17 -3.68 14.61
N LEU A 437 -1.08 -3.22 14.44
CA LEU A 437 -1.67 -2.15 15.26
C LEU A 437 -2.04 -2.59 16.68
N VAL A 438 -2.15 -1.61 17.57
CA VAL A 438 -2.66 -1.80 18.93
C VAL A 438 -4.05 -2.45 18.92
N GLY A 439 -4.21 -3.51 19.71
CA GLY A 439 -5.42 -4.33 19.73
C GLY A 439 -5.26 -5.68 19.04
N ASP A 440 -4.21 -5.84 18.24
CA ASP A 440 -3.76 -7.13 17.69
C ASP A 440 -2.30 -7.42 18.13
N LYS A 441 -1.68 -8.47 17.61
CA LYS A 441 -0.31 -8.91 17.88
C LYS A 441 0.33 -9.38 16.58
N THR A 442 1.58 -8.97 16.34
CA THR A 442 2.40 -9.52 15.26
C THR A 442 2.55 -11.04 15.38
N LEU A 443 2.84 -11.72 14.28
CA LEU A 443 3.09 -13.16 14.26
C LEU A 443 4.15 -13.55 15.30
N ALA A 444 5.26 -12.82 15.34
CA ALA A 444 6.33 -13.03 16.31
C ALA A 444 5.83 -12.91 17.75
N PHE A 445 5.08 -11.86 18.07
CA PHE A 445 4.58 -11.64 19.43
C PHE A 445 3.48 -12.65 19.83
N ARG A 446 2.71 -13.17 18.88
CA ARG A 446 1.78 -14.29 19.13
C ARG A 446 2.50 -15.59 19.44
N LEU A 447 3.63 -15.84 18.78
CA LEU A 447 4.38 -17.08 18.94
C LEU A 447 5.25 -17.12 20.20
N MET A 448 5.78 -15.97 20.62
CA MET A 448 6.82 -15.88 21.67
C MET A 448 6.40 -15.05 22.88
N ASP A 449 5.42 -14.16 22.75
CA ASP A 449 4.87 -13.28 23.80
C ASP A 449 5.97 -12.66 24.69
N ALA A 450 5.79 -12.68 26.01
CA ALA A 450 6.68 -12.07 26.99
C ALA A 450 8.13 -12.59 26.94
N GLU A 451 8.37 -13.82 26.47
CA GLU A 451 9.73 -14.35 26.37
C GLU A 451 10.58 -13.59 25.35
N MET A 452 9.96 -12.84 24.41
CA MET A 452 10.71 -11.96 23.50
C MET A 452 11.57 -10.94 24.25
N TYR A 453 11.13 -10.48 25.43
CA TYR A 453 11.83 -9.43 26.18
C TYR A 453 13.01 -9.95 27.01
N THR A 454 13.04 -11.25 27.32
CA THR A 454 14.03 -11.85 28.23
C THR A 454 14.92 -12.89 27.55
N ASN A 455 14.43 -13.53 26.49
CA ASN A 455 15.05 -14.69 25.87
C ASN A 455 15.42 -14.48 24.39
N MET A 456 15.47 -13.23 23.93
CA MET A 456 16.01 -12.92 22.59
C MET A 456 17.52 -12.66 22.59
N SER A 457 18.20 -12.66 23.74
CA SER A 457 19.66 -12.64 23.81
C SER A 457 20.25 -14.00 23.45
N VAL A 458 21.33 -14.04 22.68
CA VAL A 458 22.06 -15.29 22.37
C VAL A 458 22.70 -15.93 23.62
N PHE A 459 22.89 -15.16 24.70
CA PHE A 459 23.42 -15.66 25.98
C PHE A 459 22.33 -16.16 26.94
N SER A 460 21.08 -15.80 26.70
CA SER A 460 19.95 -16.32 27.47
C SER A 460 19.65 -17.77 27.05
N PRO A 461 19.03 -18.58 27.92
CA PRO A 461 18.56 -19.91 27.53
C PRO A 461 17.74 -19.86 26.23
N PHE A 462 18.01 -20.77 25.32
CA PHE A 462 17.20 -20.98 24.13
C PHE A 462 16.01 -21.85 24.53
N THR A 463 14.95 -21.22 25.02
CA THR A 463 13.77 -21.90 25.54
C THR A 463 12.99 -22.57 24.42
N PRO A 464 12.22 -23.64 24.71
CA PRO A 464 11.35 -24.27 23.70
C PRO A 464 10.36 -23.29 23.07
N VAL A 465 9.93 -22.24 23.78
CA VAL A 465 9.01 -21.21 23.27
C VAL A 465 9.70 -20.33 22.22
N ILE A 466 10.90 -19.82 22.52
CA ILE A 466 11.67 -19.00 21.58
C ILE A 466 12.12 -19.82 20.37
N ASP A 467 12.55 -21.05 20.60
CA ASP A 467 12.91 -21.96 19.51
C ASP A 467 11.71 -22.19 18.57
N ARG A 468 10.58 -22.66 19.12
CA ARG A 468 9.33 -22.84 18.37
C ARG A 468 8.94 -21.56 17.62
N GLY A 469 8.99 -20.42 18.28
CA GLY A 469 8.61 -19.14 17.68
C GLY A 469 9.50 -18.74 16.50
N ILE A 470 10.81 -18.89 16.62
CA ILE A 470 11.75 -18.63 15.53
C ILE A 470 11.54 -19.60 14.36
N GLN A 471 11.35 -20.90 14.63
CA GLN A 471 11.15 -21.88 13.56
C GLN A 471 9.82 -21.64 12.83
N LEU A 472 8.71 -21.49 13.57
CA LEU A 472 7.39 -21.27 12.96
C LEU A 472 7.30 -19.94 12.22
N HIS A 473 7.94 -18.87 12.72
CA HIS A 473 7.97 -17.60 12.01
C HIS A 473 8.61 -17.74 10.62
N LYS A 474 9.76 -18.42 10.52
CA LYS A 474 10.42 -18.70 9.23
C LYS A 474 9.55 -19.58 8.32
N MET A 475 8.99 -20.66 8.87
CA MET A 475 8.19 -21.62 8.10
C MET A 475 6.90 -21.00 7.54
N ILE A 476 6.17 -20.25 8.36
CA ILE A 476 4.94 -19.55 7.96
C ILE A 476 5.24 -18.55 6.84
N ARG A 477 6.30 -17.76 6.98
CA ARG A 477 6.69 -16.79 5.94
C ARG A 477 7.10 -17.50 4.65
N LEU A 478 7.92 -18.55 4.73
CA LEU A 478 8.34 -19.30 3.54
C LEU A 478 7.18 -20.00 2.82
N ILE A 479 6.27 -20.67 3.54
CA ILE A 479 5.14 -21.36 2.89
C ILE A 479 4.17 -20.35 2.27
N THR A 480 3.93 -19.20 2.91
CA THR A 480 3.15 -18.11 2.30
C THR A 480 3.84 -17.54 1.06
N HIS A 481 5.15 -17.32 1.12
CA HIS A 481 5.96 -16.82 0.00
C HIS A 481 6.00 -17.81 -1.18
N ALA A 482 6.07 -19.11 -0.92
CA ALA A 482 6.22 -20.13 -1.95
C ALA A 482 4.90 -20.63 -2.53
N LEU A 483 3.81 -20.65 -1.74
CA LEU A 483 2.53 -21.26 -2.13
C LEU A 483 1.38 -20.25 -2.26
N GLY A 484 1.44 -19.14 -1.52
CA GLY A 484 0.30 -18.25 -1.30
C GLY A 484 -0.07 -17.31 -2.46
N GLY A 485 0.85 -17.04 -3.39
CA GLY A 485 0.70 -15.93 -4.33
C GLY A 485 1.55 -15.98 -5.59
N ASP A 486 1.39 -14.95 -6.40
CA ASP A 486 2.17 -14.60 -7.60
C ASP A 486 3.21 -13.51 -7.29
N SER A 487 3.10 -12.94 -6.09
CA SER A 487 3.97 -11.92 -5.51
C SER A 487 3.87 -11.99 -3.99
N TYR A 488 4.83 -11.39 -3.28
CA TYR A 488 4.91 -11.40 -1.83
C TYR A 488 4.96 -9.98 -1.25
N LEU A 489 4.39 -9.80 -0.07
CA LEU A 489 4.44 -8.55 0.69
C LEU A 489 4.88 -8.81 2.14
N ASN A 490 5.66 -7.88 2.67
CA ASN A 490 6.07 -7.83 4.08
C ASN A 490 5.94 -6.41 4.62
N PHE A 491 5.27 -6.24 5.75
CA PHE A 491 5.22 -4.96 6.45
C PHE A 491 6.48 -4.72 7.29
N MET A 492 7.00 -3.49 7.26
CA MET A 492 8.27 -3.11 7.87
C MET A 492 8.41 -3.57 9.34
N GLY A 493 9.48 -4.31 9.63
CA GLY A 493 9.78 -4.89 10.94
C GLY A 493 9.41 -6.37 11.07
N ASN A 494 8.38 -6.82 10.36
CA ASN A 494 7.90 -8.20 10.47
C ASN A 494 8.92 -9.20 9.88
N GLU A 495 9.84 -8.74 9.02
CA GLU A 495 10.88 -9.60 8.45
C GLU A 495 11.82 -10.21 9.48
N PHE A 496 12.02 -9.51 10.59
CA PHE A 496 12.86 -9.96 11.67
C PHE A 496 12.07 -10.30 12.94
N GLY A 497 10.74 -10.38 12.85
CA GLY A 497 9.88 -10.63 13.99
C GLY A 497 9.95 -9.51 15.03
N HIS A 498 9.73 -8.26 14.60
CA HIS A 498 9.70 -7.10 15.49
C HIS A 498 8.76 -7.35 16.69
N PRO A 499 9.20 -7.08 17.93
CA PRO A 499 8.40 -7.30 19.13
C PRO A 499 7.26 -6.27 19.26
N GLU A 500 6.46 -6.38 20.31
CA GLU A 500 5.42 -5.40 20.68
C GLU A 500 4.35 -5.24 19.58
N TRP A 501 3.86 -4.01 19.41
CA TRP A 501 2.86 -3.58 18.44
C TRP A 501 3.15 -2.13 18.02
N LEU A 502 2.41 -1.64 17.04
CA LEU A 502 2.41 -0.27 16.53
C LEU A 502 1.22 0.48 17.14
N ASP A 503 1.48 1.61 17.78
CA ASP A 503 0.42 2.50 18.27
C ASP A 503 0.80 3.94 17.98
N PHE A 504 -0.10 4.67 17.32
CA PHE A 504 0.14 6.05 16.95
C PHE A 504 -0.26 6.99 18.10
N PRO A 505 0.32 8.20 18.16
CA PRO A 505 -0.08 9.23 19.13
C PRO A 505 -1.57 9.54 19.05
N ARG A 506 -2.27 9.35 20.17
CA ARG A 506 -3.69 9.63 20.32
C ARG A 506 -4.02 9.91 21.79
N LYS A 507 -5.19 10.49 22.04
CA LYS A 507 -5.65 10.78 23.41
C LYS A 507 -5.60 9.55 24.34
N GLY A 508 -5.86 8.36 23.79
CA GLY A 508 -5.85 7.10 24.56
C GLY A 508 -4.48 6.62 25.04
N ASN A 509 -3.38 7.18 24.52
CA ASN A 509 -2.01 6.87 24.94
C ASN A 509 -1.19 8.13 25.29
N ASN A 510 -1.87 9.23 25.62
CA ASN A 510 -1.26 10.53 25.93
C ASN A 510 -0.31 11.02 24.83
N GLU A 511 -0.72 10.88 23.57
CA GLU A 511 0.02 11.40 22.42
C GLU A 511 1.44 10.81 22.33
N SER A 512 1.59 9.57 22.79
CA SER A 512 2.88 8.88 22.86
C SER A 512 3.34 8.42 21.48
N TYR A 513 4.61 8.70 21.19
CA TYR A 513 5.31 8.17 20.02
C TYR A 513 6.12 6.91 20.35
N HIS A 514 6.02 6.37 21.57
CA HIS A 514 6.84 5.25 22.01
C HIS A 514 6.66 3.99 21.16
N TYR A 515 5.45 3.72 20.68
CA TYR A 515 5.17 2.57 19.80
C TYR A 515 5.08 2.96 18.32
N ALA A 516 5.13 4.26 17.99
CA ALA A 516 5.10 4.77 16.62
C ALA A 516 6.50 4.80 15.99
N ARG A 517 7.21 3.66 16.05
CA ARG A 517 8.61 3.52 15.66
C ARG A 517 8.95 2.11 15.19
N ARG A 518 10.16 1.93 14.67
CA ARG A 518 10.73 0.62 14.30
C ARG A 518 12.14 0.45 14.86
N GLN A 519 12.29 -0.59 15.66
CA GLN A 519 13.51 -0.92 16.38
C GLN A 519 14.51 -1.66 15.47
N PHE A 520 14.92 -1.05 14.37
CA PHE A 520 15.84 -1.67 13.40
C PHE A 520 17.18 -2.07 14.04
N ASN A 521 17.60 -1.36 15.09
CA ASN A 521 18.76 -1.68 15.91
C ASN A 521 18.74 -3.10 16.50
N LEU A 522 17.57 -3.73 16.67
CA LEU A 522 17.46 -5.12 17.15
C LEU A 522 18.10 -6.13 16.19
N THR A 523 18.10 -5.84 14.89
CA THR A 523 18.74 -6.69 13.88
C THR A 523 20.24 -6.44 13.73
N ASP A 524 20.67 -5.23 14.07
CA ASP A 524 22.06 -4.81 13.97
C ASP A 524 22.89 -5.30 15.17
N ASP A 525 22.24 -5.62 16.29
CA ASP A 525 22.88 -6.19 17.48
C ASP A 525 23.13 -7.70 17.32
N HIS A 526 24.41 -8.07 17.19
CA HIS A 526 24.85 -9.46 17.07
C HIS A 526 24.64 -10.30 18.34
N LEU A 527 24.29 -9.69 19.47
CA LEU A 527 23.96 -10.37 20.72
C LEU A 527 22.47 -10.76 20.79
N LEU A 528 21.66 -10.38 19.79
CA LEU A 528 20.23 -10.71 19.73
C LEU A 528 19.90 -11.71 18.62
N ARG A 529 18.80 -12.43 18.82
CA ARG A 529 18.29 -13.49 17.93
C ARG A 529 17.49 -12.97 16.73
N TYR A 530 17.07 -11.70 16.71
CA TYR A 530 16.33 -11.10 15.58
C TYR A 530 17.09 -11.18 14.25
N ARG A 531 18.43 -11.11 14.31
CA ARG A 531 19.31 -11.26 13.13
C ARG A 531 19.09 -12.58 12.37
N PHE A 532 18.66 -13.64 13.06
CA PHE A 532 18.42 -14.95 12.47
C PHE A 532 17.19 -14.94 11.57
N LEU A 533 16.10 -14.31 12.02
CA LEU A 533 14.88 -14.12 11.23
C LEU A 533 15.15 -13.21 10.03
N ASN A 534 15.90 -12.12 10.26
CA ASN A 534 16.32 -11.19 9.20
C ASN A 534 17.19 -11.86 8.13
N ALA A 535 18.14 -12.73 8.53
CA ALA A 535 18.99 -13.47 7.62
C ALA A 535 18.17 -14.46 6.76
N PHE A 536 17.24 -15.18 7.38
CA PHE A 536 16.36 -16.11 6.66
C PHE A 536 15.48 -15.37 5.64
N ASP A 537 14.92 -14.22 6.03
CA ASP A 537 14.12 -13.39 5.12
C ASP A 537 14.90 -12.98 3.88
N ARG A 538 16.12 -12.47 4.10
CA ARG A 538 17.02 -12.05 3.02
C ARG A 538 17.29 -13.19 2.05
N ASP A 539 17.61 -14.36 2.58
CA ASP A 539 18.05 -15.49 1.76
C ASP A 539 16.83 -16.18 1.09
N MET A 540 15.65 -16.12 1.69
CA MET A 540 14.37 -16.46 1.06
C MET A 540 14.09 -15.58 -0.18
N ASN A 541 14.19 -14.26 -0.04
CA ASN A 541 13.98 -13.32 -1.15
C ASN A 541 15.05 -13.48 -2.26
N LYS A 542 16.32 -13.65 -1.89
CA LYS A 542 17.42 -13.87 -2.84
C LYS A 542 17.32 -15.21 -3.56
N LEU A 543 16.74 -16.22 -2.92
CA LEU A 543 16.45 -17.49 -3.58
C LEU A 543 15.30 -17.33 -4.58
N GLU A 544 14.27 -16.55 -4.24
CA GLU A 544 13.19 -16.26 -5.20
C GLU A 544 13.70 -15.46 -6.40
N GLU A 545 14.56 -14.48 -6.20
CA GLU A 545 15.21 -13.74 -7.30
C GLU A 545 15.92 -14.68 -8.29
N ARG A 546 16.52 -15.77 -7.79
CA ARG A 546 17.29 -16.73 -8.60
C ARG A 546 16.41 -17.74 -9.34
N PHE A 547 15.34 -18.21 -8.71
CA PHE A 547 14.50 -19.30 -9.22
C PHE A 547 13.14 -18.85 -9.75
N GLY A 548 12.69 -17.65 -9.41
CA GLY A 548 11.49 -17.00 -9.94
C GLY A 548 10.20 -17.76 -9.67
N TRP A 549 10.04 -18.35 -8.48
CA TRP A 549 8.85 -19.16 -8.21
C TRP A 549 7.57 -18.36 -8.10
N LEU A 550 7.61 -17.10 -7.66
CA LEU A 550 6.40 -16.26 -7.58
C LEU A 550 5.82 -16.01 -8.98
N ALA A 551 6.67 -15.81 -9.98
CA ALA A 551 6.26 -15.65 -11.38
C ALA A 551 5.95 -16.98 -12.11
N SER A 552 6.21 -18.12 -11.46
CA SER A 552 5.96 -19.45 -12.04
C SER A 552 4.50 -19.88 -11.82
N PRO A 553 3.98 -20.80 -12.66
CA PRO A 553 2.65 -21.38 -12.47
C PRO A 553 2.41 -21.90 -11.05
N PRO A 554 1.12 -22.07 -10.65
CA PRO A 554 0.77 -22.59 -9.34
C PRO A 554 1.50 -23.89 -8.98
N ALA A 555 1.85 -24.03 -7.71
CA ALA A 555 2.58 -25.20 -7.23
C ALA A 555 1.77 -26.50 -7.40
N PHE A 556 2.47 -27.61 -7.57
CA PHE A 556 1.90 -28.95 -7.48
C PHE A 556 2.10 -29.48 -6.06
N VAL A 557 1.01 -29.55 -5.28
CA VAL A 557 1.07 -30.07 -3.91
C VAL A 557 0.94 -31.58 -3.92
N SER A 558 2.07 -32.27 -3.77
CA SER A 558 2.13 -33.73 -3.71
C SER A 558 1.67 -34.26 -2.35
N GLU A 559 1.93 -33.54 -1.27
CA GLU A 559 1.58 -34.02 0.08
C GLU A 559 1.06 -32.92 1.01
N LYS A 560 0.06 -33.30 1.80
CA LYS A 560 -0.55 -32.55 2.91
C LYS A 560 -0.97 -33.55 4.00
N HIS A 561 0.03 -34.16 4.63
CA HIS A 561 -0.15 -35.29 5.53
C HIS A 561 -0.55 -34.83 6.94
N GLU A 562 -1.78 -35.14 7.36
CA GLU A 562 -2.34 -34.63 8.62
C GLU A 562 -1.68 -35.17 9.88
N SER A 563 -1.42 -36.48 9.95
CA SER A 563 -0.80 -37.07 11.15
C SER A 563 0.66 -36.66 11.29
N ASN A 564 1.43 -36.76 10.21
CA ASN A 564 2.84 -36.37 10.20
C ASN A 564 3.05 -34.85 10.23
N LYS A 565 2.01 -34.05 9.98
CA LYS A 565 2.09 -32.59 9.84
C LYS A 565 3.09 -32.15 8.76
N VAL A 566 3.18 -32.92 7.68
CA VAL A 566 4.10 -32.65 6.56
C VAL A 566 3.35 -32.08 5.36
N ILE A 567 3.88 -30.99 4.79
CA ILE A 567 3.44 -30.44 3.51
C ILE A 567 4.63 -30.52 2.55
N ALA A 568 4.41 -31.11 1.37
CA ALA A 568 5.39 -31.13 0.31
C ALA A 568 4.78 -30.71 -1.02
N PHE A 569 5.48 -29.84 -1.76
CA PHE A 569 5.05 -29.37 -3.06
C PHE A 569 6.20 -28.95 -3.96
N GLU A 570 5.93 -28.90 -5.26
CA GLU A 570 6.87 -28.43 -6.27
C GLU A 570 6.44 -27.11 -6.89
N ARG A 571 7.38 -26.17 -7.03
CA ARG A 571 7.18 -24.92 -7.77
C ARG A 571 8.50 -24.46 -8.40
N ALA A 572 8.46 -24.06 -9.67
CA ALA A 572 9.64 -23.58 -10.41
C ALA A 572 10.84 -24.56 -10.41
N GLY A 573 10.57 -25.87 -10.45
CA GLY A 573 11.61 -26.90 -10.40
C GLY A 573 12.23 -27.13 -9.03
N LEU A 574 11.78 -26.42 -8.00
CA LEU A 574 12.14 -26.64 -6.60
C LEU A 574 11.14 -27.58 -5.93
N ILE A 575 11.61 -28.33 -4.93
CA ILE A 575 10.77 -29.03 -3.96
C ILE A 575 10.84 -28.27 -2.64
N PHE A 576 9.68 -28.01 -2.07
CA PHE A 576 9.53 -27.46 -0.74
C PHE A 576 8.97 -28.53 0.20
N ILE A 577 9.56 -28.66 1.37
CA ILE A 577 9.19 -29.65 2.38
C ILE A 577 9.07 -28.91 3.71
N PHE A 578 7.91 -29.00 4.33
CA PHE A 578 7.61 -28.38 5.62
C PHE A 578 7.19 -29.47 6.60
N ASN A 579 7.91 -29.57 7.72
CA ASN A 579 7.50 -30.41 8.85
C ASN A 579 6.96 -29.51 9.97
N PHE A 580 5.63 -29.40 10.09
CA PHE A 580 4.95 -28.67 11.16
C PHE A 580 4.72 -29.53 12.41
N HIS A 581 5.26 -30.74 12.50
CA HIS A 581 5.08 -31.57 13.69
C HIS A 581 5.82 -30.93 14.88
N PRO A 582 5.17 -30.75 16.04
CA PRO A 582 5.81 -30.08 17.18
C PRO A 582 6.96 -30.87 17.84
N GLN A 583 7.25 -32.11 17.42
CA GLN A 583 8.11 -33.03 18.18
C GLN A 583 8.78 -34.10 17.31
N GLN A 584 8.07 -34.65 16.31
CA GLN A 584 8.60 -35.75 15.51
C GLN A 584 9.54 -35.24 14.42
N SER A 585 10.70 -35.87 14.36
CA SER A 585 11.62 -35.79 13.22
C SER A 585 11.48 -37.07 12.42
N TYR A 586 11.52 -36.96 11.10
CA TYR A 586 11.44 -38.10 10.21
C TYR A 586 12.80 -38.36 9.61
N VAL A 587 13.18 -39.64 9.57
CA VAL A 587 14.37 -40.13 8.86
C VAL A 587 13.85 -41.00 7.72
N ASP A 588 14.48 -40.88 6.55
CA ASP A 588 14.07 -41.59 5.34
C ASP A 588 12.64 -41.24 4.89
N TYR A 589 12.25 -39.98 5.01
CA TYR A 589 10.89 -39.55 4.64
C TYR A 589 10.77 -39.45 3.12
N ARG A 590 9.84 -40.20 2.54
CA ARG A 590 9.71 -40.28 1.08
C ARG A 590 8.94 -39.09 0.51
N VAL A 591 9.51 -38.41 -0.48
CA VAL A 591 8.88 -37.26 -1.16
C VAL A 591 8.88 -37.50 -2.67
N GLY A 592 7.71 -37.32 -3.29
CA GLY A 592 7.55 -37.40 -4.74
C GLY A 592 8.28 -36.26 -5.45
N CYS A 593 8.98 -36.57 -6.55
CA CYS A 593 9.85 -35.62 -7.23
C CYS A 593 9.97 -35.89 -8.74
N LEU A 594 10.64 -34.99 -9.46
CA LEU A 594 10.93 -35.15 -10.90
C LEU A 594 12.42 -35.39 -11.21
N PHE A 595 13.35 -34.81 -10.43
CA PHE A 595 14.78 -34.75 -10.75
C PHE A 595 15.70 -35.16 -9.58
N LYS A 596 17.01 -34.93 -9.70
CA LYS A 596 17.97 -35.01 -8.57
C LYS A 596 18.01 -33.68 -7.83
N TYR A 597 18.17 -33.71 -6.51
CA TYR A 597 18.08 -32.52 -5.67
C TYR A 597 19.25 -32.39 -4.70
N LYS A 598 19.46 -31.14 -4.27
CA LYS A 598 20.35 -30.75 -3.17
C LYS A 598 19.65 -29.66 -2.37
N ILE A 599 20.06 -29.48 -1.11
CA ILE A 599 19.55 -28.40 -0.27
C ILE A 599 19.99 -27.04 -0.85
N LEU A 600 19.04 -26.12 -0.98
CA LEU A 600 19.27 -24.75 -1.44
C LEU A 600 18.95 -23.70 -0.37
N LEU A 601 18.00 -24.02 0.52
CA LEU A 601 17.64 -23.26 1.69
C LEU A 601 17.13 -24.25 2.74
N ASP A 602 17.62 -24.11 3.96
CA ASP A 602 17.30 -24.96 5.10
C ASP A 602 17.05 -24.04 6.30
N SER A 603 15.82 -24.02 6.81
CA SER A 603 15.50 -23.17 7.96
C SER A 603 16.17 -23.64 9.26
N ASP A 604 16.67 -24.86 9.34
CA ASP A 604 17.40 -25.38 10.51
C ASP A 604 18.90 -25.01 10.50
N ALA A 605 19.38 -24.28 9.51
CA ALA A 605 20.77 -23.82 9.47
C ALA A 605 21.09 -22.83 10.62
N PRO A 606 22.32 -22.83 11.15
CA PRO A 606 22.68 -22.06 12.35
C PRO A 606 22.62 -20.54 12.14
N GLU A 607 22.87 -20.05 10.93
CA GLU A 607 22.72 -18.64 10.56
C GLU A 607 21.28 -18.14 10.65
N TYR A 608 20.31 -19.06 10.66
CA TYR A 608 18.89 -18.77 10.85
C TYR A 608 18.40 -19.16 12.24
N GLY A 609 19.30 -19.46 13.18
CA GLY A 609 18.93 -19.86 14.54
C GLY A 609 18.25 -21.24 14.60
N GLY A 610 18.61 -22.14 13.69
CA GLY A 610 18.28 -23.55 13.78
C GLY A 610 19.35 -24.37 14.50
N HIS A 611 19.26 -25.70 14.40
CA HIS A 611 20.09 -26.64 15.16
C HIS A 611 21.15 -27.36 14.33
N GLN A 612 21.27 -27.02 13.05
CA GLN A 612 22.27 -27.58 12.14
C GLN A 612 22.23 -29.12 12.07
N ARG A 613 21.03 -29.69 11.93
CA ARG A 613 20.85 -31.14 11.88
C ARG A 613 21.15 -31.76 10.51
N LEU A 614 21.11 -30.95 9.45
CA LEU A 614 21.26 -31.39 8.06
C LEU A 614 22.67 -31.11 7.54
N ASP A 615 23.25 -32.08 6.81
CA ASP A 615 24.50 -31.90 6.08
C ASP A 615 24.20 -31.45 4.64
N HIS A 616 24.51 -30.18 4.33
CA HIS A 616 24.26 -29.57 3.02
C HIS A 616 25.11 -30.15 1.88
N SER A 617 26.11 -31.00 2.18
CA SER A 617 26.88 -31.74 1.18
C SER A 617 26.17 -33.01 0.68
N THR A 618 25.07 -33.42 1.34
CA THR A 618 24.29 -34.60 0.97
C THR A 618 23.64 -34.44 -0.39
N GLU A 619 23.84 -35.44 -1.25
CA GLU A 619 23.12 -35.56 -2.52
C GLU A 619 21.84 -36.40 -2.34
N TYR A 620 20.70 -35.86 -2.78
CA TYR A 620 19.41 -36.53 -2.70
C TYR A 620 19.07 -37.14 -4.06
N PHE A 621 19.19 -38.46 -4.17
CA PHE A 621 18.95 -39.20 -5.40
C PHE A 621 17.47 -39.54 -5.57
N SER A 622 16.92 -39.23 -6.74
CA SER A 622 15.60 -39.70 -7.14
C SER A 622 15.67 -41.12 -7.71
N GLU A 623 14.78 -41.98 -7.27
CA GLU A 623 14.56 -43.33 -7.80
C GLU A 623 13.25 -43.38 -8.57
N GLU A 624 13.14 -44.28 -9.55
CA GLU A 624 11.88 -44.61 -10.25
C GLU A 624 10.95 -45.39 -9.31
N TYR A 625 10.47 -44.71 -8.28
CA TYR A 625 9.53 -45.22 -7.31
C TYR A 625 8.32 -44.28 -7.24
N PRO A 626 7.16 -44.68 -7.79
CA PRO A 626 5.98 -43.84 -7.77
C PRO A 626 5.49 -43.55 -6.35
N HIS A 627 5.30 -42.28 -6.04
CA HIS A 627 4.83 -41.83 -4.73
C HIS A 627 4.06 -40.51 -4.88
N ASN A 628 2.87 -40.43 -4.25
CA ASN A 628 2.02 -39.23 -4.24
C ASN A 628 1.90 -38.53 -5.61
N TYR A 629 1.43 -39.28 -6.62
CA TYR A 629 1.20 -38.81 -8.00
C TYR A 629 2.45 -38.38 -8.78
N ARG A 630 3.65 -38.65 -8.27
CA ARG A 630 4.92 -38.50 -9.01
C ARG A 630 5.47 -39.87 -9.38
N GLN A 631 6.16 -39.94 -10.52
CA GLN A 631 6.79 -41.17 -11.02
C GLN A 631 8.07 -41.51 -10.26
N ASN A 632 8.79 -40.48 -9.82
CA ASN A 632 10.02 -40.63 -9.06
C ASN A 632 9.82 -40.13 -7.62
N SER A 633 10.68 -40.59 -6.71
CA SER A 633 10.74 -40.09 -5.34
C SER A 633 12.15 -40.15 -4.79
N LEU A 634 12.40 -39.41 -3.73
CA LEU A 634 13.65 -39.39 -2.98
C LEU A 634 13.34 -39.52 -1.48
N MET A 635 14.35 -39.85 -0.68
CA MET A 635 14.27 -39.86 0.79
C MET A 635 14.92 -38.59 1.33
N VAL A 636 14.26 -37.89 2.26
CA VAL A 636 14.83 -36.75 3.00
C VAL A 636 15.01 -37.01 4.48
#